data_AF-A0A935LNS3-F1
#
_entry.id   AF-A0A935LNS3-F1
#
_cell.length_a   1.000
_cell.length_b   1.000
_cell.length_c   1.000
_cell.angle_alpha   90.00
_cell.angle_beta   90.00
_cell.angle_gamma   90.00
#
_symmetry.space_group_name_H-M   'P 1'
#
loop_
_entity.id
_entity.type
_entity.pdbx_description
1 polymer ?
#
loop_
_entity_poly.entity_id
_entity_poly.type
_entity_poly.pdbx_seq_one_letter_code
_entity_poly.pdbx_strand_id
1 'polypeptide(L)'
;MSFKRSIFFTFLTQAPTLLLYFVSSTLLTRLLGDVGRGEYALLTNQVALLAMLVSFNVGFGVTYFTSRAGTAAKNVVGTASTMLCINMVAVPIILLGFATTPRLTDLFMPSTRTDLFYWGFVYLSIVLSLLNTTIAAVLLGLKRFKILNWMGILNAGLSAVAFLVLFVIRDSLGTADILPTVLVVSAIAMSLNTAAWIALYVVEVRIPPIPIWTWSLLRPILAFSLIGHLSNLINLINYRFDIWVIGDILGESQLGIYTVAVGVAQLLFYIPDPFSRVVQPYLFGQLKDEMLDKFKTVARVNFTAVLGLAVLLAITAHWLLPLLFGAVFSASVMPLYLLLPGIVLSSATKLLVPLVVHGGYQRVNLYSISAAAVLTIVLDLLLIPELGIEGAAIATSIAYLVIMLALLWTIRYRMGVSIHDMFFVRPSDIRNLSLLIAGPGSAKRMVRTTIIPGRKKRVLCVVGWWPTGADVTGVFIKEHIQAIAREHAVEVLYVKVVKGRVAWPSTTLTTDMEDGLLVHRATILTPLRRFELAERLVRSYYKRVIPAWHKEDPFDLIHVHVRTEVTEHVLATAKTLDLPVVVTEHNSFYHLGIRQLPPAMEQQQRIAIRQWFKHPNIRMVMPVSKDLARVLHDDFEVPQEKLSVIHNVAADAFKPTTPPADEPFRMMLAAVWRPPKDHDVFIKAIALLPTELARRCVIEWVGYGPDYALIMDRCQKELAHVDVRFPGYQDKQEMAHLMQQSHLFVLPTHADNLPCVVIESLCCGTPVVSMNVNGVPELIDATNGILVPASDPQALADALMECMRSGDRFDRHAIAEAAAPKFSAAAISEKITGIYAQVTTV
;
A
#
# COMPACT_ATOMS: atom_id res chain seq x y z
N MET A 1 3.49 -0.20 8.78
CA MET A 1 4.57 -1.22 8.86
C MET A 1 5.25 -1.29 7.50
N SER A 2 6.55 -1.58 7.42
CA SER A 2 7.19 -1.88 6.13
C SER A 2 6.68 -3.22 5.58
N PHE A 3 6.72 -3.41 4.26
CA PHE A 3 6.34 -4.65 3.57
C PHE A 3 6.86 -5.92 4.28
N LYS A 4 8.18 -5.96 4.55
CA LYS A 4 8.84 -7.08 5.24
C LYS A 4 8.32 -7.30 6.66
N ARG A 5 8.02 -6.24 7.42
CA ARG A 5 7.47 -6.34 8.79
C ARG A 5 6.01 -6.73 8.81
N SER A 6 5.22 -6.31 7.83
CA SER A 6 3.82 -6.76 7.69
C SER A 6 3.77 -8.25 7.37
N ILE A 7 4.65 -8.74 6.47
CA ILE A 7 4.81 -10.17 6.18
C ILE A 7 5.21 -10.92 7.47
N PHE A 8 6.33 -10.54 8.08
CA PHE A 8 6.86 -11.23 9.26
C PHE A 8 5.87 -11.25 10.44
N PHE A 9 5.20 -10.12 10.73
CA PHE A 9 4.20 -10.06 11.80
C PHE A 9 2.95 -10.88 11.48
N THR A 10 2.52 -10.92 10.22
CA THR A 10 1.39 -11.76 9.80
C THR A 10 1.76 -13.24 9.93
N PHE A 11 2.97 -13.63 9.56
CA PHE A 11 3.50 -14.99 9.80
C PHE A 11 3.55 -15.35 11.28
N LEU A 12 4.13 -14.46 12.10
CA LEU A 12 4.30 -14.69 13.52
C LEU A 12 2.95 -14.84 14.25
N THR A 13 1.93 -14.10 13.83
CA THR A 13 0.58 -14.19 14.41
C THR A 13 -0.23 -15.35 13.88
N GLN A 14 0.08 -15.88 12.69
CA GLN A 14 -0.63 -17.04 12.14
C GLN A 14 -0.23 -18.36 12.78
N ALA A 15 1.03 -18.56 13.16
CA ALA A 15 1.47 -19.79 13.80
C ALA A 15 0.64 -20.16 15.07
N PRO A 16 0.44 -19.26 16.05
CA PRO A 16 -0.39 -19.57 17.22
C PRO A 16 -1.86 -19.75 16.85
N THR A 17 -2.39 -18.98 15.89
CA THR A 17 -3.76 -19.16 15.39
C THR A 17 -3.97 -20.53 14.78
N LEU A 18 -3.03 -21.00 13.95
CA LEU A 18 -3.08 -22.32 13.31
C LEU A 18 -3.04 -23.43 14.37
N LEU A 19 -2.15 -23.33 15.35
CA LEU A 19 -2.07 -24.28 16.44
C LEU A 19 -3.39 -24.36 17.23
N LEU A 20 -3.99 -23.21 17.56
CA LEU A 20 -5.26 -23.15 18.28
C LEU A 20 -6.43 -23.74 17.47
N TYR A 21 -6.51 -23.48 16.16
CA TYR A 21 -7.52 -24.12 15.31
C TYR A 21 -7.29 -25.62 15.17
N PHE A 22 -6.04 -26.07 15.08
CA PHE A 22 -5.72 -27.49 15.04
C PHE A 22 -6.16 -28.20 16.31
N VAL A 23 -5.84 -27.64 17.48
CA VAL A 23 -6.31 -28.13 18.78
C VAL A 23 -7.84 -28.16 18.84
N SER A 24 -8.48 -27.05 18.45
CA SER A 24 -9.95 -26.95 18.40
C SER A 24 -10.56 -28.05 17.53
N SER A 25 -10.04 -28.25 16.31
CA SER A 25 -10.54 -29.27 15.38
C SER A 25 -10.31 -30.68 15.92
N THR A 26 -9.19 -30.93 16.60
CA THR A 26 -8.88 -32.23 17.21
C THR A 26 -9.86 -32.55 18.33
N LEU A 27 -10.08 -31.61 19.24
CA LEU A 27 -11.02 -31.76 20.35
C LEU A 27 -12.45 -31.96 19.84
N LEU A 28 -12.87 -31.13 18.88
CA LEU A 28 -14.19 -31.23 18.26
C LEU A 28 -14.43 -32.60 17.60
N THR A 29 -13.44 -33.11 16.87
CA THR A 29 -13.54 -34.41 16.20
C THR A 29 -13.61 -35.56 17.21
N ARG A 30 -12.83 -35.49 18.31
CA ARG A 30 -12.89 -36.48 19.38
C ARG A 30 -14.20 -36.44 20.17
N LEU A 31 -14.82 -35.28 20.29
CA LEU A 31 -16.13 -35.12 20.93
C LEU A 31 -17.25 -35.74 20.09
N LEU A 32 -17.24 -35.49 18.78
CA LEU A 32 -18.35 -35.81 17.90
C LEU A 32 -18.29 -37.21 17.27
N GLY A 33 -17.11 -37.84 17.21
CA GLY A 33 -16.91 -39.03 16.38
C GLY A 33 -17.04 -38.72 14.88
N ASP A 34 -17.07 -39.74 14.04
CA ASP A 34 -17.16 -39.63 12.58
C ASP A 34 -18.52 -39.11 12.12
N VAL A 35 -19.64 -39.69 12.61
CA VAL A 35 -21.00 -39.27 12.22
C VAL A 35 -21.26 -37.81 12.62
N GLY A 36 -21.08 -37.47 13.90
CA GLY A 36 -21.34 -36.10 14.38
C GLY A 36 -20.40 -35.08 13.72
N ARG A 37 -19.16 -35.48 13.36
CA ARG A 37 -18.23 -34.62 12.61
C ARG A 37 -18.75 -34.33 11.20
N GLY A 38 -19.35 -35.32 10.52
CA GLY A 38 -20.00 -35.14 9.23
C GLY A 38 -21.21 -34.21 9.32
N GLU A 39 -22.08 -34.42 10.30
CA GLU A 39 -23.25 -33.55 10.56
C GLU A 39 -22.81 -32.09 10.80
N TYR A 40 -21.80 -31.89 11.66
CA TYR A 40 -21.23 -30.57 11.91
C TYR A 40 -20.60 -29.94 10.66
N ALA A 41 -19.92 -30.74 9.84
CA ALA A 41 -19.32 -30.28 8.60
C ALA A 41 -20.37 -29.80 7.59
N LEU A 42 -21.49 -30.53 7.43
CA LEU A 42 -22.61 -30.08 6.59
C LEU A 42 -23.13 -28.71 7.06
N LEU A 43 -23.49 -28.60 8.34
CA LEU A 43 -24.05 -27.37 8.93
C LEU A 43 -23.10 -26.17 8.75
N THR A 44 -21.81 -26.35 9.03
CA THR A 44 -20.84 -25.24 8.93
C THR A 44 -20.47 -24.88 7.49
N ASN A 45 -20.48 -25.83 6.54
CA ASN A 45 -20.25 -25.53 5.12
C ASN A 45 -21.42 -24.75 4.51
N GLN A 46 -22.66 -25.03 4.90
CA GLN A 46 -23.84 -24.28 4.46
C GLN A 46 -23.76 -22.82 4.89
N VAL A 47 -23.33 -22.56 6.13
CA VAL A 47 -23.11 -21.19 6.62
C VAL A 47 -22.16 -20.43 5.69
N ALA A 48 -21.04 -21.04 5.29
CA ALA A 48 -20.08 -20.40 4.40
C ALA A 48 -20.66 -20.12 3.00
N LEU A 49 -21.36 -21.09 2.41
CA LEU A 49 -22.02 -20.92 1.11
C LEU A 49 -23.06 -19.82 1.14
N LEU A 50 -24.03 -19.91 2.06
CA LEU A 50 -25.18 -19.04 2.11
C LEU A 50 -24.78 -17.62 2.52
N ALA A 51 -23.84 -17.47 3.46
CA ALA A 51 -23.25 -16.17 3.76
C ALA A 51 -22.56 -15.59 2.51
N MET A 52 -21.84 -16.40 1.73
CA MET A 52 -21.17 -15.90 0.54
C MET A 52 -22.17 -15.47 -0.54
N LEU A 53 -23.20 -16.28 -0.83
CA LEU A 53 -24.27 -15.98 -1.79
C LEU A 53 -24.95 -14.64 -1.48
N VAL A 54 -25.29 -14.38 -0.22
CA VAL A 54 -25.98 -13.16 0.19
C VAL A 54 -25.02 -11.96 0.35
N SER A 55 -23.73 -12.20 0.58
CA SER A 55 -22.76 -11.12 0.82
C SER A 55 -22.46 -10.25 -0.41
N PHE A 56 -22.71 -10.72 -1.64
CA PHE A 56 -22.26 -10.08 -2.90
C PHE A 56 -20.78 -9.63 -2.90
N ASN A 57 -19.96 -10.25 -2.07
CA ASN A 57 -18.55 -9.92 -1.85
C ASN A 57 -18.27 -8.44 -1.53
N VAL A 58 -19.23 -7.79 -0.87
CA VAL A 58 -19.21 -6.36 -0.52
C VAL A 58 -17.98 -5.97 0.27
N GLY A 59 -17.38 -6.91 1.01
CA GLY A 59 -16.14 -6.70 1.74
C GLY A 59 -15.01 -6.13 0.87
N PHE A 60 -14.82 -6.60 -0.37
CA PHE A 60 -13.78 -6.06 -1.27
C PHE A 60 -14.07 -4.63 -1.69
N GLY A 61 -15.31 -4.33 -2.08
CA GLY A 61 -15.74 -2.97 -2.41
C GLY A 61 -15.57 -2.04 -1.21
N VAL A 62 -16.07 -2.42 -0.04
CA VAL A 62 -15.93 -1.63 1.19
C VAL A 62 -14.46 -1.38 1.52
N THR A 63 -13.59 -2.40 1.50
CA THR A 63 -12.15 -2.21 1.71
C THR A 63 -11.54 -1.24 0.70
N TYR A 64 -11.81 -1.43 -0.60
CA TYR A 64 -11.28 -0.59 -1.67
C TYR A 64 -11.70 0.88 -1.51
N PHE A 65 -13.00 1.13 -1.41
CA PHE A 65 -13.55 2.49 -1.32
C PHE A 65 -13.16 3.16 0.01
N THR A 66 -13.17 2.42 1.13
CA THR A 66 -12.76 2.97 2.44
C THR A 66 -11.29 3.37 2.43
N SER A 67 -10.42 2.61 1.76
CA SER A 67 -8.98 2.92 1.67
C SER A 67 -8.66 4.21 0.90
N ARG A 68 -9.60 4.67 0.06
CA ARG A 68 -9.47 5.86 -0.79
C ARG A 68 -10.33 7.04 -0.33
N ALA A 69 -11.32 6.82 0.52
CA ALA A 69 -12.37 7.79 0.81
C ALA A 69 -11.94 8.97 1.71
N GLY A 70 -10.83 8.88 2.45
CA GLY A 70 -10.42 9.96 3.36
C GLY A 70 -11.56 10.38 4.31
N THR A 71 -11.99 11.65 4.23
CA THR A 71 -13.12 12.21 5.00
C THR A 71 -14.50 11.65 4.58
N ALA A 72 -14.63 11.11 3.37
CA ALA A 72 -15.86 10.48 2.87
C ALA A 72 -16.08 9.04 3.40
N ALA A 73 -15.23 8.55 4.29
CA ALA A 73 -15.34 7.20 4.87
C ALA A 73 -16.71 6.94 5.54
N LYS A 74 -17.37 7.99 6.07
CA LYS A 74 -18.73 7.91 6.62
C LYS A 74 -19.75 7.40 5.60
N ASN A 75 -19.65 7.83 4.34
CA ASN A 75 -20.58 7.42 3.29
C ASN A 75 -20.38 5.95 2.90
N VAL A 76 -19.12 5.50 2.86
CA VAL A 76 -18.79 4.09 2.59
C VAL A 76 -19.29 3.19 3.73
N VAL A 77 -19.03 3.59 4.98
CA VAL A 77 -19.53 2.88 6.17
C VAL A 77 -21.06 2.82 6.17
N GLY A 78 -21.74 3.93 5.91
CA GLY A 78 -23.20 3.94 5.88
C GLY A 78 -23.78 3.10 4.74
N THR A 79 -23.12 3.05 3.59
CA THR A 79 -23.50 2.15 2.49
C THR A 79 -23.31 0.68 2.88
N ALA A 80 -22.21 0.35 3.57
CA ALA A 80 -21.97 -1.00 4.10
C ALA A 80 -23.04 -1.41 5.12
N SER A 81 -23.46 -0.49 6.00
CA SER A 81 -24.58 -0.71 6.94
C SER A 81 -25.90 -0.98 6.21
N THR A 82 -26.20 -0.23 5.14
CA THR A 82 -27.39 -0.47 4.31
C THR A 82 -27.40 -1.89 3.74
N MET A 83 -26.26 -2.34 3.20
CA MET A 83 -26.12 -3.70 2.67
C MET A 83 -26.29 -4.75 3.75
N LEU A 84 -25.76 -4.52 4.95
CA LEU A 84 -25.97 -5.41 6.07
C LEU A 84 -27.46 -5.52 6.44
N CYS A 85 -28.19 -4.40 6.49
CA CYS A 85 -29.65 -4.40 6.74
C CYS A 85 -30.41 -5.19 5.66
N ILE A 86 -30.08 -5.01 4.39
CA ILE A 86 -30.67 -5.79 3.28
C ILE A 86 -30.42 -7.29 3.51
N ASN A 87 -29.19 -7.66 3.87
CA ASN A 87 -28.83 -9.04 4.10
C ASN A 87 -29.56 -9.64 5.32
N MET A 88 -29.77 -8.87 6.40
CA MET A 88 -30.55 -9.33 7.56
C MET A 88 -31.99 -9.71 7.21
N VAL A 89 -32.56 -9.09 6.17
CA VAL A 89 -33.91 -9.44 5.66
C VAL A 89 -33.84 -10.56 4.62
N ALA A 90 -32.83 -10.56 3.75
CA ALA A 90 -32.71 -11.55 2.68
C ALA A 90 -32.39 -12.95 3.19
N VAL A 91 -31.51 -13.08 4.21
CA VAL A 91 -31.09 -14.38 4.76
C VAL A 91 -32.28 -15.23 5.25
N PRO A 92 -33.20 -14.75 6.12
CA PRO A 92 -34.30 -15.59 6.61
C PRO A 92 -35.26 -16.00 5.50
N ILE A 93 -35.47 -15.16 4.47
CA ILE A 93 -36.30 -15.50 3.31
C ILE A 93 -35.67 -16.64 2.51
N ILE A 94 -34.37 -16.57 2.26
CA ILE A 94 -33.62 -17.61 1.55
C ILE A 94 -33.64 -18.91 2.35
N LEU A 95 -33.37 -18.85 3.65
CA LEU A 95 -33.40 -20.04 4.52
C LEU A 95 -34.78 -20.69 4.57
N LEU A 96 -35.86 -19.90 4.60
CA LEU A 96 -37.22 -20.42 4.53
C LEU A 96 -37.48 -21.13 3.20
N GLY A 97 -37.00 -20.57 2.08
CA GLY A 97 -37.10 -21.22 0.76
C GLY A 97 -36.36 -22.56 0.71
N PHE A 98 -35.20 -22.66 1.37
CA PHE A 98 -34.44 -23.91 1.46
C PHE A 98 -35.18 -24.92 2.35
N ALA A 99 -35.58 -24.51 3.56
CA ALA A 99 -36.27 -25.36 4.52
C ALA A 99 -37.61 -25.92 4.00
N THR A 100 -38.29 -25.19 3.12
CA THR A 100 -39.57 -25.61 2.53
C THR A 100 -39.44 -26.43 1.25
N THR A 101 -38.22 -26.60 0.72
CA THR A 101 -37.97 -27.37 -0.50
C THR A 101 -37.29 -28.69 -0.15
N PRO A 102 -38.00 -29.85 -0.14
CA PRO A 102 -37.48 -31.11 0.40
C PRO A 102 -36.11 -31.50 -0.14
N ARG A 103 -35.92 -31.44 -1.47
CA ARG A 103 -34.64 -31.77 -2.12
C ARG A 103 -33.49 -30.84 -1.72
N LEU A 104 -33.78 -29.57 -1.42
CA LEU A 104 -32.75 -28.66 -0.90
C LEU A 104 -32.49 -28.95 0.57
N THR A 105 -33.52 -29.24 1.37
CA THR A 105 -33.35 -29.66 2.76
C THR A 105 -32.49 -30.92 2.85
N ASP A 106 -32.77 -31.96 2.07
CA ASP A 106 -31.99 -33.22 2.11
C ASP A 106 -30.53 -33.02 1.68
N LEU A 107 -30.29 -32.16 0.69
CA LEU A 107 -28.94 -31.84 0.21
C LEU A 107 -28.15 -30.94 1.19
N PHE A 108 -28.85 -30.01 1.84
CA PHE A 108 -28.28 -28.97 2.69
C PHE A 108 -28.59 -29.17 4.18
N MET A 109 -29.00 -30.33 4.65
CA MET A 109 -29.11 -30.62 6.09
C MET A 109 -28.80 -32.09 6.32
N PRO A 110 -28.19 -32.44 7.46
CA PRO A 110 -28.11 -33.85 7.82
C PRO A 110 -29.52 -34.43 7.95
N SER A 111 -29.69 -35.67 7.51
CA SER A 111 -30.99 -36.34 7.33
C SER A 111 -31.90 -36.31 8.58
N THR A 112 -31.31 -36.29 9.77
CA THR A 112 -32.01 -36.28 11.06
C THR A 112 -32.08 -34.90 11.74
N ARG A 113 -31.50 -33.85 11.14
CA ARG A 113 -31.18 -32.57 11.79
C ARG A 113 -31.83 -31.37 11.11
N THR A 114 -33.11 -31.49 10.80
CA THR A 114 -33.88 -30.51 9.99
C THR A 114 -34.83 -29.64 10.82
N ASP A 115 -34.84 -29.80 12.14
CA ASP A 115 -35.70 -29.03 13.03
C ASP A 115 -35.29 -27.54 13.13
N LEU A 116 -36.13 -26.74 13.80
CA LEU A 116 -35.94 -25.30 13.94
C LEU A 116 -34.63 -24.93 14.66
N PHE A 117 -34.11 -25.80 15.52
CA PHE A 117 -32.87 -25.52 16.25
C PHE A 117 -31.66 -25.46 15.31
N TYR A 118 -31.54 -26.41 14.38
CA TYR A 118 -30.42 -26.44 13.41
C TYR A 118 -30.50 -25.30 12.40
N TRP A 119 -31.70 -24.99 11.88
CA TRP A 119 -31.91 -23.81 11.03
C TRP A 119 -31.61 -22.51 11.78
N GLY A 120 -31.98 -22.43 13.06
CA GLY A 120 -31.65 -21.30 13.93
C GLY A 120 -30.14 -21.12 14.10
N PHE A 121 -29.40 -22.22 14.29
CA PHE A 121 -27.93 -22.19 14.34
C PHE A 121 -27.31 -21.68 13.03
N VAL A 122 -27.79 -22.16 11.88
CA VAL A 122 -27.30 -21.71 10.56
C VAL A 122 -27.62 -20.24 10.33
N TYR A 123 -28.85 -19.79 10.62
CA TYR A 123 -29.24 -18.39 10.55
C TYR A 123 -28.34 -17.48 11.38
N LEU A 124 -28.19 -17.80 12.67
CA LEU A 124 -27.35 -17.01 13.58
C LEU A 124 -25.90 -16.96 13.08
N SER A 125 -25.36 -18.09 12.64
CA SER A 125 -23.99 -18.18 12.13
C SER A 125 -23.75 -17.32 10.89
N ILE A 126 -24.71 -17.28 9.95
CA ILE A 126 -24.64 -16.42 8.77
C ILE A 126 -24.67 -14.95 9.17
N VAL A 127 -25.58 -14.55 10.06
CA VAL A 127 -25.73 -13.16 10.52
C VAL A 127 -24.44 -12.67 11.18
N LEU A 128 -23.89 -13.44 12.11
CA LEU A 128 -22.64 -13.10 12.80
C LEU A 128 -21.46 -13.03 11.82
N SER A 129 -21.39 -13.95 10.85
CA SER A 129 -20.34 -13.96 9.82
C SER A 129 -20.38 -12.72 8.93
N LEU A 130 -21.56 -12.31 8.45
CA LEU A 130 -21.73 -11.12 7.62
C LEU A 130 -21.35 -9.84 8.37
N LEU A 131 -21.73 -9.74 9.64
CA LEU A 131 -21.38 -8.62 10.50
C LEU A 131 -19.84 -8.54 10.70
N ASN A 132 -19.21 -9.65 11.07
CA ASN A 132 -17.77 -9.73 11.28
C ASN A 132 -16.98 -9.41 10.00
N THR A 133 -17.43 -9.93 8.86
CA THR A 133 -16.80 -9.69 7.55
C THR A 133 -16.89 -8.22 7.16
N THR A 134 -18.03 -7.57 7.41
CA THR A 134 -18.24 -6.14 7.11
C THR A 134 -17.36 -5.26 7.99
N ILE A 135 -17.31 -5.53 9.31
CA ILE A 135 -16.43 -4.82 10.24
C ILE A 135 -14.95 -4.99 9.86
N ALA A 136 -14.55 -6.23 9.55
CA ALA A 136 -13.20 -6.55 9.11
C ALA A 136 -12.84 -5.81 7.82
N ALA A 137 -13.76 -5.71 6.86
CA ALA A 137 -13.55 -4.99 5.59
C ALA A 137 -13.32 -3.48 5.78
N VAL A 138 -14.08 -2.84 6.70
CA VAL A 138 -13.87 -1.42 7.07
C VAL A 138 -12.50 -1.24 7.72
N LEU A 139 -12.18 -2.07 8.72
CA LEU A 139 -10.89 -2.01 9.42
C LEU A 139 -9.71 -2.28 8.49
N LEU A 140 -9.86 -3.19 7.52
CA LEU A 140 -8.88 -3.46 6.48
C LEU A 140 -8.68 -2.25 5.56
N GLY A 141 -9.77 -1.62 5.13
CA GLY A 141 -9.72 -0.37 4.34
C GLY A 141 -9.02 0.77 5.09
N LEU A 142 -9.23 0.86 6.40
CA LEU A 142 -8.54 1.79 7.30
C LEU A 142 -7.12 1.34 7.69
N LYS A 143 -6.60 0.27 7.07
CA LYS A 143 -5.23 -0.25 7.26
C LYS A 143 -4.92 -0.66 8.71
N ARG A 144 -5.92 -1.16 9.44
CA ARG A 144 -5.82 -1.60 10.86
C ARG A 144 -5.37 -3.06 11.00
N PHE A 145 -4.34 -3.48 10.26
CA PHE A 145 -3.88 -4.88 10.16
C PHE A 145 -3.60 -5.58 11.51
N LYS A 146 -3.09 -4.83 12.50
CA LYS A 146 -2.80 -5.40 13.83
C LYS A 146 -4.04 -5.91 14.54
N ILE A 147 -5.16 -5.19 14.43
CA ILE A 147 -6.43 -5.57 15.05
C ILE A 147 -6.97 -6.84 14.39
N LEU A 148 -6.94 -6.89 13.05
CA LEU A 148 -7.37 -8.05 12.28
C LEU A 148 -6.61 -9.33 12.68
N ASN A 149 -5.28 -9.25 12.84
CA ASN A 149 -4.48 -10.40 13.25
C ASN A 149 -4.78 -10.85 14.69
N TRP A 150 -4.97 -9.91 15.63
CA TRP A 150 -5.37 -10.26 17.00
C TRP A 150 -6.76 -10.87 17.09
N MET A 151 -7.70 -10.41 16.26
CA MET A 151 -9.02 -11.02 16.17
C MET A 151 -8.96 -12.46 15.67
N GLY A 152 -8.02 -12.78 14.77
CA GLY A 152 -7.76 -14.16 14.37
C GLY A 152 -7.31 -15.05 15.55
N ILE A 153 -6.41 -14.54 16.41
CA ILE A 153 -5.97 -15.24 17.62
C ILE A 153 -7.11 -15.37 18.63
N LEU A 154 -7.88 -14.30 18.86
CA LEU A 154 -9.02 -14.31 19.78
C LEU A 154 -10.06 -15.33 19.35
N ASN A 155 -10.44 -15.35 18.07
CA ASN A 155 -11.42 -16.30 17.55
C ASN A 155 -10.95 -17.75 17.75
N ALA A 156 -9.69 -18.05 17.38
CA ALA A 156 -9.12 -19.38 17.57
C ALA A 156 -9.01 -19.78 19.05
N GLY A 157 -8.67 -18.81 19.92
CA GLY A 157 -8.60 -19.02 21.36
C GLY A 157 -9.96 -19.28 22.00
N LEU A 158 -11.00 -18.52 21.62
CA LEU A 158 -12.37 -18.74 22.08
C LEU A 158 -12.87 -20.14 21.68
N SER A 159 -12.67 -20.55 20.42
CA SER A 159 -13.02 -21.90 19.98
C SER A 159 -12.25 -22.99 20.72
N ALA A 160 -10.94 -22.82 20.93
CA ALA A 160 -10.10 -23.80 21.61
C ALA A 160 -10.50 -23.99 23.07
N VAL A 161 -10.74 -22.89 23.79
CA VAL A 161 -11.20 -22.91 25.19
C VAL A 161 -12.60 -23.55 25.27
N ALA A 162 -13.50 -23.17 24.38
CA ALA A 162 -14.86 -23.67 24.35
C ALA A 162 -14.92 -25.20 24.17
N PHE A 163 -14.16 -25.74 23.21
CA PHE A 163 -14.09 -27.19 23.00
C PHE A 163 -13.25 -27.92 24.05
N LEU A 164 -12.24 -27.27 24.65
CA LEU A 164 -11.51 -27.84 25.77
C LEU A 164 -12.42 -28.02 26.99
N VAL A 165 -13.23 -27.01 27.32
CA VAL A 165 -14.20 -27.10 28.43
C VAL A 165 -15.17 -28.25 28.18
N LEU A 166 -15.77 -28.32 26.98
CA LEU A 166 -16.66 -29.43 26.61
C LEU A 166 -15.96 -30.79 26.70
N PHE A 167 -14.72 -30.88 26.23
CA PHE A 167 -13.95 -32.11 26.29
C PHE A 167 -13.66 -32.54 27.72
N VAL A 168 -13.38 -31.61 28.64
CA VAL A 168 -13.13 -31.93 30.06
C VAL A 168 -14.40 -32.39 30.77
N ILE A 169 -15.56 -31.78 30.49
CA ILE A 169 -16.83 -32.13 31.14
C ILE A 169 -17.61 -33.24 30.41
N ARG A 170 -17.07 -33.81 29.33
CA ARG A 170 -17.79 -34.74 28.45
C ARG A 170 -18.41 -35.93 29.19
N ASP A 171 -17.70 -36.48 30.17
CA ASP A 171 -18.15 -37.65 30.93
C ASP A 171 -19.34 -37.30 31.86
N SER A 172 -19.54 -36.00 32.15
CA SER A 172 -20.66 -35.47 32.94
C SER A 172 -21.87 -35.04 32.11
N LEU A 173 -21.75 -34.94 30.78
CA LEU A 173 -22.83 -34.50 29.89
C LEU A 173 -23.88 -35.60 29.60
N GLY A 174 -23.67 -36.82 30.10
CA GLY A 174 -24.53 -37.98 29.86
C GLY A 174 -24.38 -38.57 28.45
N THR A 175 -25.08 -39.67 28.15
CA THR A 175 -25.10 -40.32 26.82
C THR A 175 -25.99 -39.60 25.80
N ALA A 176 -26.42 -38.37 26.10
CA ALA A 176 -27.20 -37.56 25.19
C ALA A 176 -26.38 -37.21 23.95
N ASP A 177 -27.07 -37.05 22.82
CA ASP A 177 -26.48 -36.57 21.57
C ASP A 177 -25.71 -35.26 21.80
N ILE A 178 -24.39 -35.32 21.59
CA ILE A 178 -23.45 -34.27 21.98
C ILE A 178 -23.38 -33.12 20.96
N LEU A 179 -23.89 -33.34 19.74
CA LEU A 179 -23.87 -32.33 18.67
C LEU A 179 -24.64 -31.05 19.04
N PRO A 180 -25.90 -31.08 19.54
CA PRO A 180 -26.60 -29.89 20.00
C PRO A 180 -25.80 -29.06 21.01
N THR A 181 -25.15 -29.70 21.99
CA THR A 181 -24.32 -29.02 22.98
C THR A 181 -23.11 -28.34 22.33
N VAL A 182 -22.45 -29.02 21.39
CA VAL A 182 -21.35 -28.46 20.61
C VAL A 182 -21.78 -27.25 19.78
N LEU A 183 -22.99 -27.28 19.17
CA LEU A 183 -23.54 -26.18 18.39
C LEU A 183 -23.88 -24.97 19.27
N VAL A 184 -24.47 -25.18 20.45
CA VAL A 184 -24.74 -24.11 21.43
C VAL A 184 -23.44 -23.43 21.86
N VAL A 185 -22.43 -24.21 22.22
CA VAL A 185 -21.12 -23.67 22.64
C VAL A 185 -20.42 -22.95 21.49
N SER A 186 -20.52 -23.46 20.26
CA SER A 186 -20.02 -22.79 19.06
C SER A 186 -20.72 -21.44 18.85
N ALA A 187 -22.05 -21.40 18.97
CA ALA A 187 -22.84 -20.18 18.84
C ALA A 187 -22.49 -19.13 19.91
N ILE A 188 -22.24 -19.55 21.15
CA ILE A 188 -21.75 -18.66 22.23
C ILE A 188 -20.38 -18.09 21.87
N ALA A 189 -19.42 -18.95 21.48
CA ALA A 189 -18.08 -18.50 21.10
C ALA A 189 -18.11 -17.51 19.92
N MET A 190 -18.94 -17.78 18.90
CA MET A 190 -19.15 -16.89 17.74
C MET A 190 -19.78 -15.55 18.16
N SER A 191 -20.74 -15.58 19.09
CA SER A 191 -21.40 -14.38 19.61
C SER A 191 -20.43 -13.52 20.41
N LEU A 192 -19.58 -14.12 21.26
CA LEU A 192 -18.51 -13.42 22.00
C LEU A 192 -17.47 -12.81 21.05
N ASN A 193 -17.06 -13.54 20.02
CA ASN A 193 -16.15 -13.02 18.99
C ASN A 193 -16.77 -11.81 18.25
N THR A 194 -18.06 -11.90 17.93
CA THR A 194 -18.79 -10.81 17.27
C THR A 194 -18.96 -9.59 18.17
N ALA A 195 -19.25 -9.80 19.46
CA ALA A 195 -19.29 -8.72 20.44
C ALA A 195 -17.93 -8.01 20.56
N ALA A 196 -16.82 -8.76 20.50
CA ALA A 196 -15.48 -8.19 20.47
C ALA A 196 -15.22 -7.38 19.19
N TRP A 197 -15.67 -7.86 18.01
CA TRP A 197 -15.62 -7.08 16.76
C TRP A 197 -16.39 -5.76 16.88
N ILE A 198 -17.62 -5.78 17.42
CA ILE A 198 -18.44 -4.57 17.61
C ILE A 198 -17.74 -3.61 18.58
N ALA A 199 -17.28 -4.08 19.73
CA ALA A 199 -16.60 -3.25 20.72
C ALA A 199 -15.34 -2.57 20.13
N LEU A 200 -14.55 -3.33 19.36
CA LEU A 200 -13.37 -2.80 18.66
C LEU A 200 -13.75 -1.79 17.58
N TYR A 201 -14.82 -2.04 16.83
CA TYR A 201 -15.32 -1.09 15.84
C TYR A 201 -15.64 0.26 16.52
N VAL A 202 -16.38 0.24 17.62
CA VAL A 202 -16.76 1.45 18.37
C VAL A 202 -15.52 2.22 18.84
N VAL A 203 -14.52 1.51 19.38
CA VAL A 203 -13.31 2.14 19.94
C VAL A 203 -12.36 2.69 18.85
N GLU A 204 -12.16 1.95 17.76
CA GLU A 204 -11.08 2.20 16.80
C GLU A 204 -11.54 2.90 15.51
N VAL A 205 -12.81 2.75 15.09
CA VAL A 205 -13.34 3.35 13.85
C VAL A 205 -13.95 4.73 14.10
N ARG A 206 -14.69 4.91 15.21
CA ARG A 206 -15.33 6.19 15.60
C ARG A 206 -16.24 6.82 14.54
N ILE A 207 -16.71 6.02 13.57
CA ILE A 207 -17.72 6.41 12.59
C ILE A 207 -19.00 5.66 12.94
N PRO A 208 -20.13 6.34 13.15
CA PRO A 208 -21.38 5.66 13.46
C PRO A 208 -21.85 4.85 12.25
N PRO A 209 -22.21 3.56 12.40
CA PRO A 209 -22.58 2.68 11.29
C PRO A 209 -24.04 2.91 10.88
N ILE A 210 -24.41 4.15 10.57
CA ILE A 210 -25.79 4.53 10.22
C ILE A 210 -26.07 4.19 8.74
N PRO A 211 -27.09 3.36 8.42
CA PRO A 211 -27.46 3.05 7.04
C PRO A 211 -27.75 4.31 6.20
N ILE A 212 -27.25 4.33 4.97
CA ILE A 212 -27.52 5.37 3.96
C ILE A 212 -28.17 4.72 2.74
N TRP A 213 -29.45 5.07 2.49
CA TRP A 213 -30.27 4.47 1.44
C TRP A 213 -30.19 5.25 0.13
N THR A 214 -28.99 5.32 -0.46
CA THR A 214 -28.75 6.10 -1.69
C THR A 214 -28.17 5.22 -2.80
N TRP A 215 -28.92 5.01 -3.88
CA TRP A 215 -28.50 4.16 -5.00
C TRP A 215 -27.21 4.63 -5.68
N SER A 216 -26.98 5.95 -5.80
CA SER A 216 -25.76 6.50 -6.38
C SER A 216 -24.50 6.17 -5.57
N LEU A 217 -24.62 5.91 -4.27
CA LEU A 217 -23.53 5.46 -3.39
C LEU A 217 -23.40 3.92 -3.39
N LEU A 218 -24.51 3.20 -3.50
CA LEU A 218 -24.56 1.73 -3.48
C LEU A 218 -24.05 1.11 -4.79
N ARG A 219 -24.48 1.65 -5.95
CA ARG A 219 -24.20 1.10 -7.29
C ARG A 219 -22.70 0.92 -7.58
N PRO A 220 -21.80 1.89 -7.30
CA PRO A 220 -20.37 1.72 -7.57
C PRO A 220 -19.72 0.59 -6.76
N ILE A 221 -20.10 0.46 -5.48
CA ILE A 221 -19.58 -0.60 -4.59
C ILE A 221 -20.06 -1.97 -5.07
N LEU A 222 -21.33 -2.10 -5.42
CA LEU A 222 -21.91 -3.32 -5.96
C LEU A 222 -21.30 -3.73 -7.30
N ALA A 223 -21.21 -2.79 -8.25
CA ALA A 223 -20.66 -3.06 -9.58
C ALA A 223 -19.20 -3.54 -9.50
N PHE A 224 -18.41 -2.93 -8.62
CA PHE A 224 -17.04 -3.36 -8.35
C PHE A 224 -16.97 -4.76 -7.70
N SER A 225 -17.86 -5.04 -6.75
CA SER A 225 -17.82 -6.30 -5.97
C SER A 225 -18.31 -7.51 -6.77
N LEU A 226 -19.17 -7.31 -7.79
CA LEU A 226 -19.80 -8.39 -8.56
C LEU A 226 -18.81 -9.29 -9.31
N ILE A 227 -17.76 -8.72 -9.92
CA ILE A 227 -16.75 -9.50 -10.66
C ILE A 227 -15.95 -10.41 -9.71
N GLY A 228 -15.54 -9.86 -8.57
CA GLY A 228 -14.86 -10.62 -7.53
C GLY A 228 -15.77 -11.68 -6.89
N HIS A 229 -17.06 -11.37 -6.73
CA HIS A 229 -18.06 -12.29 -6.21
C HIS A 229 -18.24 -13.53 -7.09
N LEU A 230 -18.38 -13.37 -8.41
CA LEU A 230 -18.49 -14.50 -9.35
C LEU A 230 -17.27 -15.43 -9.28
N SER A 231 -16.06 -14.86 -9.21
CA SER A 231 -14.82 -15.65 -9.09
C SER A 231 -14.79 -16.46 -7.79
N ASN A 232 -15.26 -15.87 -6.68
CA ASN A 232 -15.33 -16.57 -5.40
C ASN A 232 -16.39 -17.67 -5.40
N LEU A 233 -17.58 -17.44 -5.98
CA LEU A 233 -18.63 -18.47 -6.10
C LEU A 233 -18.13 -19.70 -6.85
N ILE A 234 -17.45 -19.50 -7.97
CA ILE A 234 -16.88 -20.61 -8.76
C ILE A 234 -15.79 -21.34 -7.97
N ASN A 235 -14.95 -20.60 -7.22
CA ASN A 235 -13.96 -21.23 -6.33
C ASN A 235 -14.62 -22.05 -5.21
N LEU A 236 -15.74 -21.61 -4.65
CA LEU A 236 -16.42 -22.35 -3.60
C LEU A 236 -16.90 -23.71 -4.08
N ILE A 237 -17.44 -23.78 -5.31
CA ILE A 237 -17.81 -25.05 -5.95
C ILE A 237 -16.60 -26.00 -5.97
N ASN A 238 -15.44 -25.52 -6.43
CA ASN A 238 -14.20 -26.31 -6.44
C ASN A 238 -13.74 -26.81 -5.06
N TYR A 239 -14.12 -26.14 -3.96
CA TYR A 239 -13.66 -26.48 -2.61
C TYR A 239 -14.64 -27.32 -1.79
N ARG A 240 -15.92 -27.36 -2.19
CA ARG A 240 -17.01 -27.79 -1.30
C ARG A 240 -18.07 -28.65 -1.97
N PHE A 241 -18.08 -28.77 -3.30
CA PHE A 241 -19.11 -29.54 -3.99
C PHE A 241 -19.06 -31.02 -3.59
N ASP A 242 -17.86 -31.59 -3.55
CA ASP A 242 -17.53 -32.93 -3.02
C ASP A 242 -18.16 -33.24 -1.65
N ILE A 243 -18.17 -32.29 -0.72
CA ILE A 243 -18.74 -32.46 0.63
C ILE A 243 -20.24 -32.74 0.55
N TRP A 244 -20.98 -32.07 -0.33
CA TRP A 244 -22.41 -32.32 -0.51
C TRP A 244 -22.66 -33.67 -1.19
N VAL A 245 -21.86 -34.01 -2.20
CA VAL A 245 -22.00 -35.28 -2.91
C VAL A 245 -21.68 -36.47 -1.98
N ILE A 246 -20.63 -36.37 -1.16
CA ILE A 246 -20.31 -37.39 -0.15
C ILE A 246 -21.43 -37.50 0.89
N GLY A 247 -21.95 -36.38 1.39
CA GLY A 247 -23.05 -36.38 2.36
C GLY A 247 -24.31 -37.06 1.84
N ASP A 248 -24.67 -36.79 0.58
CA ASP A 248 -25.86 -37.34 -0.08
C ASP A 248 -25.71 -38.83 -0.45
N ILE A 249 -24.54 -39.23 -0.98
CA ILE A 249 -24.33 -40.59 -1.52
C ILE A 249 -23.75 -41.56 -0.49
N LEU A 250 -22.77 -41.13 0.30
CA LEU A 250 -22.00 -41.99 1.21
C LEU A 250 -22.38 -41.82 2.69
N GLY A 251 -23.16 -40.79 3.02
CA GLY A 251 -23.63 -40.50 4.37
C GLY A 251 -22.63 -39.74 5.26
N GLU A 252 -23.08 -39.37 6.45
CA GLU A 252 -22.40 -38.42 7.33
C GLU A 252 -21.11 -39.00 7.94
N SER A 253 -21.03 -40.31 8.19
CA SER A 253 -19.80 -40.96 8.70
C SER A 253 -18.62 -40.80 7.72
N GLN A 254 -18.83 -41.15 6.45
CA GLN A 254 -17.81 -41.03 5.39
C GLN A 254 -17.42 -39.57 5.18
N LEU A 255 -18.40 -38.65 5.24
CA LEU A 255 -18.12 -37.22 5.21
C LEU A 255 -17.24 -36.76 6.39
N GLY A 256 -17.52 -37.27 7.60
CA GLY A 256 -16.71 -36.99 8.78
C GLY A 256 -15.24 -37.39 8.59
N ILE A 257 -14.99 -38.58 8.05
CA ILE A 257 -13.65 -39.09 7.72
C ILE A 257 -12.98 -38.19 6.67
N TYR A 258 -13.68 -37.91 5.56
CA TYR A 258 -13.15 -37.07 4.48
C TYR A 258 -12.79 -35.66 4.96
N THR A 259 -13.63 -35.04 5.79
CA THR A 259 -13.40 -33.66 6.28
C THR A 259 -12.19 -33.55 7.21
N VAL A 260 -11.78 -34.64 7.88
CA VAL A 260 -10.52 -34.69 8.63
C VAL A 260 -9.33 -34.68 7.68
N ALA A 261 -9.36 -35.49 6.61
CA ALA A 261 -8.32 -35.48 5.58
C ALA A 261 -8.17 -34.09 4.96
N VAL A 262 -9.27 -33.49 4.51
CA VAL A 262 -9.30 -32.14 3.93
C VAL A 262 -8.79 -31.10 4.93
N GLY A 263 -9.26 -31.12 6.18
CA GLY A 263 -8.88 -30.15 7.21
C GLY A 263 -7.38 -30.17 7.51
N VAL A 264 -6.78 -31.37 7.61
CA VAL A 264 -5.34 -31.55 7.84
C VAL A 264 -4.54 -31.09 6.61
N ALA A 265 -4.97 -31.45 5.41
CA ALA A 265 -4.29 -31.06 4.17
C ALA A 265 -4.31 -29.52 3.97
N GLN A 266 -5.43 -28.87 4.27
CA GLN A 266 -5.59 -27.42 4.14
C GLN A 266 -4.75 -26.61 5.13
N LEU A 267 -4.16 -27.20 6.17
CA LEU A 267 -3.21 -26.48 7.04
C LEU A 267 -2.02 -25.91 6.25
N LEU A 268 -1.63 -26.59 5.16
CA LEU A 268 -0.55 -26.13 4.29
C LEU A 268 -0.89 -24.83 3.54
N PHE A 269 -2.17 -24.50 3.37
CA PHE A 269 -2.61 -23.25 2.76
C PHE A 269 -2.35 -22.00 3.60
N TYR A 270 -2.08 -22.14 4.90
CA TYR A 270 -1.71 -21.01 5.75
C TYR A 270 -0.30 -20.48 5.46
N ILE A 271 0.53 -21.23 4.73
CA ILE A 271 1.88 -20.79 4.36
C ILE A 271 1.85 -19.73 3.23
N PRO A 272 1.18 -19.94 2.09
CA PRO A 272 1.14 -18.94 1.01
C PRO A 272 0.26 -17.72 1.32
N ASP A 273 -0.75 -17.86 2.17
CA ASP A 273 -1.81 -16.87 2.41
C ASP A 273 -1.32 -15.49 2.91
N PRO A 274 -0.44 -15.38 3.92
CA PRO A 274 0.16 -14.10 4.32
C PRO A 274 0.92 -13.42 3.20
N PHE A 275 1.71 -14.18 2.45
CA PHE A 275 2.52 -13.64 1.36
C PHE A 275 1.61 -13.10 0.27
N SER A 276 0.62 -13.86 -0.16
CA SER A 276 -0.32 -13.43 -1.20
C SER A 276 -1.03 -12.14 -0.81
N ARG A 277 -1.56 -12.04 0.43
CA ARG A 277 -2.24 -10.83 0.93
C ARG A 277 -1.32 -9.60 1.02
N VAL A 278 -0.06 -9.80 1.38
CA VAL A 278 0.87 -8.67 1.56
C VAL A 278 1.53 -8.27 0.24
N VAL A 279 1.78 -9.21 -0.68
CA VAL A 279 2.41 -8.98 -2.00
C VAL A 279 1.44 -8.33 -2.97
N GLN A 280 0.15 -8.71 -2.94
CA GLN A 280 -0.85 -8.25 -3.90
C GLN A 280 -0.91 -6.71 -4.07
N PRO A 281 -0.90 -5.87 -3.02
CA PRO A 281 -0.86 -4.41 -3.17
C PRO A 281 0.39 -3.83 -3.84
N TYR A 282 1.52 -4.54 -3.79
CA TYR A 282 2.82 -4.07 -4.31
C TYR A 282 3.04 -4.49 -5.76
N LEU A 283 2.32 -5.52 -6.22
CA LEU A 283 2.34 -5.91 -7.61
C LEU A 283 1.56 -4.93 -8.50
N PHE A 284 0.64 -4.11 -7.99
CA PHE A 284 -0.15 -3.15 -8.80
C PHE A 284 0.64 -1.90 -9.32
N GLY A 285 1.91 -2.07 -9.70
CA GLY A 285 2.76 -1.05 -10.36
C GLY A 285 3.60 -1.65 -11.51
N GLN A 286 4.51 -0.88 -12.13
CA GLN A 286 5.45 -1.45 -13.12
C GLN A 286 6.36 -2.48 -12.44
N LEU A 287 6.30 -3.73 -12.91
CA LEU A 287 7.05 -4.86 -12.33
C LEU A 287 8.51 -4.76 -12.79
N LYS A 288 9.32 -4.02 -12.03
CA LYS A 288 10.77 -3.94 -12.25
C LYS A 288 11.39 -5.34 -12.11
N ASP A 289 12.43 -5.66 -12.88
CA ASP A 289 13.12 -6.96 -12.85
C ASP A 289 13.51 -7.41 -11.42
N GLU A 290 13.92 -6.44 -10.59
CA GLU A 290 14.27 -6.68 -9.19
C GLU A 290 13.11 -7.20 -8.32
N MET A 291 11.87 -6.76 -8.62
CA MET A 291 10.66 -7.25 -7.95
C MET A 291 10.29 -8.65 -8.42
N LEU A 292 10.47 -8.93 -9.72
CA LEU A 292 10.23 -10.25 -10.29
C LEU A 292 11.18 -11.29 -9.67
N ASP A 293 12.46 -10.96 -9.48
CA ASP A 293 13.43 -11.86 -8.86
C ASP A 293 13.15 -12.13 -7.37
N LYS A 294 12.71 -11.10 -6.64
CA LYS A 294 12.23 -11.26 -5.26
C LYS A 294 10.99 -12.16 -5.19
N PHE A 295 10.04 -11.96 -6.10
CA PHE A 295 8.85 -12.79 -6.21
C PHE A 295 9.20 -14.25 -6.51
N LYS A 296 10.06 -14.50 -7.51
CA LYS A 296 10.55 -15.85 -7.86
C LYS A 296 11.19 -16.54 -6.65
N THR A 297 11.99 -15.82 -5.87
CA THR A 297 12.62 -16.35 -4.64
C THR A 297 11.56 -16.78 -3.62
N VAL A 298 10.55 -15.95 -3.37
CA VAL A 298 9.45 -16.27 -2.45
C VAL A 298 8.64 -17.48 -2.95
N ALA A 299 8.36 -17.55 -4.25
CA ALA A 299 7.66 -18.68 -4.85
C ALA A 299 8.41 -20.00 -4.66
N ARG A 300 9.73 -20.03 -4.92
CA ARG A 300 10.58 -21.21 -4.74
C ARG A 300 10.62 -21.69 -3.28
N VAL A 301 10.79 -20.74 -2.36
CA VAL A 301 10.82 -21.03 -0.90
C VAL A 301 9.49 -21.58 -0.43
N ASN A 302 8.38 -20.95 -0.81
CA ASN A 302 7.04 -21.41 -0.47
C ASN A 302 6.78 -22.81 -1.01
N PHE A 303 7.03 -23.04 -2.31
CA PHE A 303 6.81 -24.35 -2.93
C PHE A 303 7.62 -25.45 -2.23
N THR A 304 8.90 -25.20 -1.96
CA THR A 304 9.79 -26.18 -1.31
C THR A 304 9.36 -26.45 0.13
N ALA A 305 8.98 -25.42 0.89
CA ALA A 305 8.50 -25.57 2.25
C ALA A 305 7.19 -26.36 2.31
N VAL A 306 6.21 -26.03 1.45
CA VAL A 306 4.93 -26.73 1.38
C VAL A 306 5.13 -28.18 0.94
N LEU A 307 5.97 -28.43 -0.07
CA LEU A 307 6.29 -29.79 -0.52
C LEU A 307 6.95 -30.62 0.59
N GLY A 308 7.94 -30.05 1.28
CA GLY A 308 8.61 -30.73 2.40
C GLY A 308 7.65 -31.06 3.55
N LEU A 309 6.75 -30.13 3.89
CA LEU A 309 5.72 -30.36 4.92
C LEU A 309 4.64 -31.36 4.46
N ALA A 310 4.27 -31.36 3.18
CA ALA A 310 3.37 -32.35 2.61
C ALA A 310 3.97 -33.77 2.67
N VAL A 311 5.26 -33.91 2.33
CA VAL A 311 5.98 -35.19 2.45
C VAL A 311 6.07 -35.63 3.91
N LEU A 312 6.43 -34.73 4.82
CA LEU A 312 6.48 -35.04 6.26
C LEU A 312 5.12 -35.50 6.78
N LEU A 313 4.05 -34.81 6.36
CA LEU A 313 2.68 -35.16 6.72
C LEU A 313 2.29 -36.52 6.12
N ALA A 314 2.66 -36.82 4.87
CA ALA A 314 2.40 -38.12 4.25
C ALA A 314 3.06 -39.27 5.03
N ILE A 315 4.34 -39.10 5.42
CA ILE A 315 5.10 -40.10 6.18
C ILE A 315 4.49 -40.33 7.56
N THR A 316 4.05 -39.25 8.23
CA THR A 316 3.59 -39.32 9.63
C THR A 316 2.10 -39.60 9.77
N ALA A 317 1.29 -39.39 8.71
CA ALA A 317 -0.16 -39.46 8.73
C ALA A 317 -0.71 -40.77 9.33
N HIS A 318 -0.11 -41.91 8.98
CA HIS A 318 -0.57 -43.22 9.43
C HIS A 318 -0.62 -43.36 10.96
N TRP A 319 0.33 -42.74 11.67
CA TRP A 319 0.35 -42.72 13.14
C TRP A 319 -0.36 -41.49 13.71
N LEU A 320 -0.18 -40.34 13.04
CA LEU A 320 -0.63 -39.05 13.52
C LEU A 320 -2.15 -38.93 13.55
N LEU A 321 -2.85 -39.35 12.49
CA LEU A 321 -4.31 -39.17 12.41
C LEU A 321 -5.06 -40.02 13.44
N PRO A 322 -4.78 -41.34 13.60
CA PRO A 322 -5.42 -42.14 14.64
C PRO A 322 -5.09 -41.64 16.05
N LEU A 323 -3.84 -41.22 16.27
CA LEU A 323 -3.41 -40.68 17.55
C LEU A 323 -4.18 -39.41 17.91
N LEU A 324 -4.38 -38.50 16.97
CA LEU A 324 -5.02 -37.22 17.26
C LEU A 324 -6.54 -37.29 17.24
N PHE A 325 -7.14 -37.90 16.22
CA PHE A 325 -8.57 -37.84 15.97
C PHE A 325 -9.33 -39.08 16.47
N GLY A 326 -8.64 -40.21 16.68
CA GLY A 326 -9.22 -41.49 17.11
C GLY A 326 -9.10 -42.57 16.03
N ALA A 327 -9.26 -43.85 16.42
CA ALA A 327 -8.95 -45.01 15.57
C ALA A 327 -9.76 -45.06 14.26
N VAL A 328 -11.03 -44.64 14.30
CA VAL A 328 -11.92 -44.58 13.11
C VAL A 328 -11.36 -43.67 12.02
N PHE A 329 -10.61 -42.62 12.38
CA PHE A 329 -10.02 -41.68 11.44
C PHE A 329 -8.74 -42.19 10.77
N SER A 330 -8.31 -43.43 11.03
CA SER A 330 -7.30 -44.11 10.20
C SER A 330 -7.74 -44.18 8.72
N ALA A 331 -9.04 -44.25 8.46
CA ALA A 331 -9.60 -44.19 7.11
C ALA A 331 -9.36 -42.85 6.39
N SER A 332 -9.00 -41.79 7.12
CA SER A 332 -8.69 -40.47 6.52
C SER A 332 -7.30 -40.42 5.86
N VAL A 333 -6.46 -41.44 6.08
CA VAL A 333 -5.06 -41.45 5.62
C VAL A 333 -4.98 -41.55 4.09
N MET A 334 -5.77 -42.43 3.47
CA MET A 334 -5.74 -42.59 2.01
C MET A 334 -6.27 -41.35 1.27
N PRO A 335 -7.43 -40.77 1.64
CA PRO A 335 -7.88 -39.50 1.07
C PRO A 335 -6.86 -38.37 1.25
N LEU A 336 -6.18 -38.32 2.42
CA LEU A 336 -5.12 -37.34 2.64
C LEU A 336 -3.96 -37.51 1.65
N TYR A 337 -3.49 -38.74 1.41
CA TYR A 337 -2.44 -39.01 0.42
C TYR A 337 -2.84 -38.56 -0.99
N LEU A 338 -4.09 -38.79 -1.37
CA LEU A 338 -4.62 -38.39 -2.68
C LEU A 338 -4.79 -36.86 -2.81
N LEU A 339 -5.05 -36.15 -1.70
CA LEU A 339 -5.17 -34.69 -1.68
C LEU A 339 -3.82 -33.95 -1.70
N LEU A 340 -2.79 -34.50 -1.07
CA LEU A 340 -1.52 -33.79 -0.85
C LEU A 340 -0.85 -33.26 -2.13
N PRO A 341 -0.77 -33.99 -3.26
CA PRO A 341 -0.24 -33.46 -4.51
C PRO A 341 -1.01 -32.22 -4.98
N GLY A 342 -2.35 -32.28 -4.96
CA GLY A 342 -3.22 -31.15 -5.30
C GLY A 342 -3.02 -29.94 -4.39
N ILE A 343 -2.87 -30.16 -3.08
CA ILE A 343 -2.61 -29.09 -2.11
C ILE A 343 -1.28 -28.38 -2.36
N VAL A 344 -0.22 -29.12 -2.71
CA VAL A 344 1.08 -28.53 -3.08
C VAL A 344 0.91 -27.62 -4.31
N LEU A 345 0.19 -28.10 -5.33
CA LEU A 345 -0.08 -27.31 -6.54
C LEU A 345 -0.92 -26.07 -6.23
N SER A 346 -2.04 -26.22 -5.52
CA SER A 346 -2.92 -25.11 -5.15
C SER A 346 -2.20 -24.07 -4.26
N SER A 347 -1.32 -24.51 -3.37
CA SER A 347 -0.50 -23.59 -2.56
C SER A 347 0.40 -22.71 -3.42
N ALA A 348 0.92 -23.25 -4.54
CA ALA A 348 1.70 -22.47 -5.48
C ALA A 348 0.83 -21.57 -6.37
N THR A 349 -0.33 -22.02 -6.84
CA THR A 349 -1.24 -21.18 -7.62
C THR A 349 -1.66 -19.93 -6.85
N LYS A 350 -1.89 -20.02 -5.53
CA LYS A 350 -2.17 -18.86 -4.65
C LYS A 350 -1.10 -17.75 -4.68
N LEU A 351 0.16 -18.09 -4.95
CA LEU A 351 1.22 -17.10 -5.16
C LEU A 351 1.33 -16.63 -6.60
N LEU A 352 1.08 -17.51 -7.58
CA LEU A 352 1.19 -17.20 -9.00
C LEU A 352 0.02 -16.37 -9.54
N VAL A 353 -1.19 -16.50 -8.98
CA VAL A 353 -2.38 -15.74 -9.41
C VAL A 353 -2.15 -14.23 -9.36
N PRO A 354 -1.61 -13.63 -8.28
CA PRO A 354 -1.26 -12.21 -8.27
C PRO A 354 -0.35 -11.77 -9.43
N LEU A 355 0.59 -12.62 -9.87
CA LEU A 355 1.48 -12.33 -11.00
C LEU A 355 0.72 -12.34 -12.34
N VAL A 356 -0.16 -13.34 -12.55
CA VAL A 356 -0.97 -13.46 -13.77
C VAL A 356 -2.01 -12.33 -13.87
N VAL A 357 -2.63 -11.96 -12.75
CA VAL A 357 -3.55 -10.82 -12.67
C VAL A 357 -2.82 -9.52 -12.96
N HIS A 358 -1.61 -9.34 -12.44
CA HIS A 358 -0.78 -8.18 -12.76
C HIS A 358 -0.43 -8.08 -14.24
N GLY A 359 -0.09 -9.19 -14.89
CA GLY A 359 0.19 -9.24 -16.32
C GLY A 359 -1.00 -8.90 -17.23
N GLY A 360 -2.15 -8.52 -16.68
CA GLY A 360 -3.37 -8.16 -17.42
C GLY A 360 -4.23 -9.37 -17.80
N TYR A 361 -3.88 -10.58 -17.34
CA TYR A 361 -4.52 -11.83 -17.76
C TYR A 361 -5.58 -12.34 -16.76
N GLN A 362 -6.27 -11.43 -16.06
CA GLN A 362 -7.30 -11.79 -15.08
C GLN A 362 -8.41 -12.70 -15.65
N ARG A 363 -8.77 -12.53 -16.92
CA ARG A 363 -9.76 -13.39 -17.60
C ARG A 363 -9.31 -14.84 -17.70
N VAL A 364 -8.01 -15.08 -17.88
CA VAL A 364 -7.47 -16.45 -17.97
C VAL A 364 -7.61 -17.16 -16.63
N ASN A 365 -7.34 -16.48 -15.52
CA ASN A 365 -7.59 -17.03 -14.18
C ASN A 365 -9.06 -17.39 -13.98
N LEU A 366 -9.99 -16.51 -14.39
CA LEU A 366 -11.43 -16.79 -14.32
C LEU A 366 -11.81 -18.03 -15.14
N TYR A 367 -11.40 -18.13 -16.40
CA TYR A 367 -11.70 -19.29 -17.25
C TYR A 367 -11.10 -20.58 -16.71
N SER A 368 -9.89 -20.52 -16.14
CA SER A 368 -9.22 -21.69 -15.56
C SER A 368 -9.98 -22.23 -14.35
N ILE A 369 -10.43 -21.35 -13.46
CA ILE A 369 -11.21 -21.71 -12.28
C ILE A 369 -12.60 -22.23 -12.68
N SER A 370 -13.22 -21.66 -13.72
CA SER A 370 -14.49 -22.16 -14.28
C SER A 370 -14.35 -23.55 -14.87
N ALA A 371 -13.31 -23.78 -15.69
CA ALA A 371 -13.04 -25.09 -16.28
C ALA A 371 -12.77 -26.14 -15.19
N ALA A 372 -11.99 -25.79 -14.17
CA ALA A 372 -11.76 -26.64 -13.02
C ALA A 372 -13.07 -26.94 -12.26
N ALA A 373 -13.96 -25.96 -12.06
CA ALA A 373 -15.24 -26.18 -11.37
C ALA A 373 -16.15 -27.17 -12.10
N VAL A 374 -16.25 -27.03 -13.43
CA VAL A 374 -17.01 -27.99 -14.26
C VAL A 374 -16.39 -29.37 -14.17
N LEU A 375 -15.06 -29.46 -14.26
CA LEU A 375 -14.36 -30.73 -14.15
C LEU A 375 -14.54 -31.38 -12.78
N THR A 376 -14.46 -30.62 -11.69
CA THR A 376 -14.70 -31.08 -10.32
C THR A 376 -16.10 -31.68 -10.21
N ILE A 377 -17.14 -30.98 -10.67
CA ILE A 377 -18.52 -31.50 -10.65
C ILE A 377 -18.63 -32.82 -11.41
N VAL A 378 -18.07 -32.88 -12.62
CA VAL A 378 -18.13 -34.10 -13.45
C VAL A 378 -17.39 -35.26 -12.79
N LEU A 379 -16.18 -35.02 -12.27
CA LEU A 379 -15.38 -36.06 -11.64
C LEU A 379 -15.98 -36.51 -10.31
N ASP A 380 -16.52 -35.61 -9.49
CA ASP A 380 -17.18 -35.97 -8.23
C ASP A 380 -18.39 -36.89 -8.48
N LEU A 381 -19.24 -36.55 -9.46
CA LEU A 381 -20.41 -37.34 -9.81
C LEU A 381 -20.08 -38.72 -10.41
N LEU A 382 -18.88 -38.88 -10.99
CA LEU A 382 -18.43 -40.14 -11.58
C LEU A 382 -17.61 -41.00 -10.59
N LEU A 383 -16.70 -40.38 -9.84
CA LEU A 383 -15.71 -41.09 -9.03
C LEU A 383 -16.19 -41.38 -7.61
N ILE A 384 -17.03 -40.52 -7.00
CA ILE A 384 -17.50 -40.73 -5.63
C ILE A 384 -18.37 -42.00 -5.51
N PRO A 385 -19.30 -42.31 -6.43
CA PRO A 385 -20.08 -43.55 -6.36
C PRO A 385 -19.23 -44.83 -6.45
N GLU A 386 -18.14 -44.82 -7.23
CA GLU A 386 -17.31 -46.01 -7.46
C GLU A 386 -16.14 -46.14 -6.48
N LEU A 387 -15.50 -45.01 -6.14
CA LEU A 387 -14.26 -44.96 -5.36
C LEU A 387 -14.45 -44.35 -3.97
N GLY A 388 -15.66 -43.97 -3.58
CA GLY A 388 -15.93 -43.40 -2.27
C GLY A 388 -15.27 -42.04 -2.06
N ILE A 389 -14.80 -41.80 -0.83
CA ILE A 389 -14.15 -40.54 -0.43
C ILE A 389 -12.78 -40.34 -1.08
N GLU A 390 -12.14 -41.41 -1.55
CA GLU A 390 -10.94 -41.38 -2.37
C GLU A 390 -11.22 -40.76 -3.74
N GLY A 391 -12.40 -41.01 -4.32
CA GLY A 391 -12.84 -40.41 -5.58
C GLY A 391 -12.89 -38.88 -5.52
N ALA A 392 -13.45 -38.33 -4.43
CA ALA A 392 -13.49 -36.89 -4.17
C ALA A 392 -12.09 -36.27 -4.04
N ALA A 393 -11.18 -36.97 -3.34
CA ALA A 393 -9.80 -36.52 -3.19
C ALA A 393 -9.05 -36.46 -4.54
N ILE A 394 -9.28 -37.44 -5.42
CA ILE A 394 -8.71 -37.49 -6.77
C ILE A 394 -9.27 -36.34 -7.63
N ALA A 395 -10.59 -36.16 -7.65
CA ALA A 395 -11.25 -35.10 -8.39
C ALA A 395 -10.70 -33.71 -8.02
N THR A 396 -10.56 -33.46 -6.72
CA THR A 396 -10.00 -32.21 -6.18
C THR A 396 -8.54 -31.99 -6.61
N SER A 397 -7.69 -33.01 -6.53
CA SER A 397 -6.29 -32.91 -6.95
C SER A 397 -6.14 -32.65 -8.46
N ILE A 398 -6.99 -33.28 -9.29
CA ILE A 398 -7.02 -33.04 -10.74
C ILE A 398 -7.45 -31.60 -11.05
N ALA A 399 -8.47 -31.09 -10.37
CA ALA A 399 -8.93 -29.71 -10.54
C ALA A 399 -7.81 -28.69 -10.26
N TYR A 400 -7.05 -28.87 -9.17
CA TYR A 400 -5.91 -28.02 -8.86
C TYR A 400 -4.77 -28.12 -9.89
N LEU A 401 -4.54 -29.30 -10.45
CA LEU A 401 -3.58 -29.48 -11.54
C LEU A 401 -3.98 -28.70 -12.80
N VAL A 402 -5.25 -28.74 -13.19
CA VAL A 402 -5.76 -27.97 -14.35
C VAL A 402 -5.53 -26.47 -14.18
N ILE A 403 -5.85 -25.92 -13.00
CA ILE A 403 -5.61 -24.51 -12.70
C ILE A 403 -4.11 -24.19 -12.80
N MET A 404 -3.25 -25.02 -12.20
CA MET A 404 -1.80 -24.84 -12.25
C MET A 404 -1.27 -24.83 -13.69
N LEU A 405 -1.67 -25.79 -14.51
CA LEU A 405 -1.21 -25.89 -15.90
C LEU A 405 -1.61 -24.66 -16.72
N ALA A 406 -2.82 -24.16 -16.55
CA ALA A 406 -3.29 -22.94 -17.23
C ALA A 406 -2.49 -21.69 -16.80
N LEU A 407 -2.17 -21.56 -15.52
CA LEU A 407 -1.34 -20.45 -15.02
C LEU A 407 0.10 -20.56 -15.54
N LEU A 408 0.72 -21.74 -15.51
CA LEU A 408 2.08 -21.96 -16.03
C LEU A 408 2.17 -21.71 -17.52
N TRP A 409 1.16 -22.14 -18.29
CA TRP A 409 1.07 -21.83 -19.71
C TRP A 409 1.03 -20.32 -19.95
N THR A 410 0.22 -19.60 -19.18
CA THR A 410 0.11 -18.13 -19.27
C THR A 410 1.44 -17.45 -18.94
N ILE A 411 2.08 -17.84 -17.84
CA ILE A 411 3.36 -17.28 -17.41
C ILE A 411 4.45 -17.53 -18.47
N ARG A 412 4.52 -18.74 -19.02
CA ARG A 412 5.54 -19.13 -19.99
C ARG A 412 5.36 -18.48 -21.35
N TYR A 413 4.12 -18.43 -21.86
CA TYR A 413 3.84 -18.09 -23.26
C TYR A 413 3.24 -16.69 -23.45
N ARG A 414 2.55 -16.15 -22.43
CA ARG A 414 1.99 -14.78 -22.49
C ARG A 414 2.86 -13.75 -21.76
N MET A 415 3.60 -14.16 -20.73
CA MET A 415 4.45 -13.26 -19.94
C MET A 415 5.96 -13.42 -20.23
N GLY A 416 6.36 -14.47 -20.96
CA GLY A 416 7.78 -14.70 -21.29
C GLY A 416 8.66 -15.05 -20.08
N VAL A 417 8.08 -15.41 -18.93
CA VAL A 417 8.83 -15.72 -17.71
C VAL A 417 9.16 -17.21 -17.67
N SER A 418 10.40 -17.55 -17.33
CA SER A 418 10.82 -18.94 -17.14
C SER A 418 10.11 -19.57 -15.95
N ILE A 419 9.36 -20.64 -16.19
CA ILE A 419 8.67 -21.40 -15.14
C ILE A 419 9.65 -22.18 -14.24
N HIS A 420 10.82 -22.55 -14.77
CA HIS A 420 11.86 -23.24 -13.99
C HIS A 420 12.44 -22.36 -12.88
N ASP A 421 12.28 -21.04 -12.98
CA ASP A 421 12.68 -20.11 -11.93
C ASP A 421 11.69 -20.01 -10.76
N MET A 422 10.53 -20.67 -10.84
CA MET A 422 9.46 -20.53 -9.85
C MET A 422 9.39 -21.68 -8.85
N PHE A 423 10.07 -22.80 -9.11
CA PHE A 423 10.02 -24.00 -8.31
C PHE A 423 11.40 -24.36 -7.73
N PHE A 424 11.39 -24.94 -6.54
CA PHE A 424 12.55 -25.44 -5.78
C PHE A 424 13.59 -24.40 -5.35
N VAL A 425 13.96 -24.38 -4.07
CA VAL A 425 14.97 -23.48 -3.52
C VAL A 425 16.33 -23.68 -4.20
N ARG A 426 17.00 -22.58 -4.55
CA ARG A 426 18.39 -22.55 -5.05
C ARG A 426 19.37 -22.24 -3.91
N PRO A 427 20.65 -22.65 -4.00
CA PRO A 427 21.67 -22.29 -3.00
C PRO A 427 21.80 -20.78 -2.76
N SER A 428 21.57 -19.95 -3.78
CA SER A 428 21.53 -18.49 -3.69
C SER A 428 20.38 -17.95 -2.83
N ASP A 429 19.26 -18.67 -2.77
CA ASP A 429 18.06 -18.23 -2.05
C ASP A 429 18.23 -18.32 -0.54
N ILE A 430 19.00 -19.31 -0.07
CA ILE A 430 19.31 -19.50 1.36
C ILE A 430 20.18 -18.33 1.87
N ARG A 431 21.16 -17.88 1.07
CA ARG A 431 21.99 -16.71 1.37
C ARG A 431 21.16 -15.41 1.38
N ASN A 432 20.15 -15.31 0.52
CA ASN A 432 19.22 -14.17 0.49
C ASN A 432 18.17 -14.20 1.62
N LEU A 433 17.76 -15.39 2.08
CA LEU A 433 16.87 -15.59 3.22
C LEU A 433 17.54 -15.26 4.56
N SER A 434 18.85 -15.55 4.72
CA SER A 434 19.59 -15.10 5.91
C SER A 434 19.63 -13.56 6.03
N LEU A 435 19.55 -12.83 4.92
CA LEU A 435 19.42 -11.36 4.89
C LEU A 435 17.99 -10.86 5.17
N LEU A 436 16.98 -11.75 5.10
CA LEU A 436 15.58 -11.46 5.42
C LEU A 436 15.24 -11.76 6.90
N ILE A 437 15.92 -12.74 7.52
CA ILE A 437 15.70 -13.19 8.89
C ILE A 437 16.67 -12.54 9.89
N ALA A 438 17.91 -12.24 9.49
CA ALA A 438 18.81 -11.44 10.30
C ALA A 438 18.27 -10.00 10.37
N GLY A 439 17.94 -9.53 11.58
CA GLY A 439 17.71 -8.11 11.83
C GLY A 439 18.91 -7.27 11.34
N PRO A 440 18.73 -5.97 11.04
CA PRO A 440 19.74 -5.13 10.41
C PRO A 440 20.87 -4.79 11.40
N GLY A 441 21.71 -5.77 11.66
CA GLY A 441 22.80 -5.73 12.61
C GLY A 441 23.92 -6.66 12.15
N SER A 442 24.31 -6.58 10.88
CA SER A 442 25.59 -7.11 10.36
C SER A 442 25.71 -6.92 8.84
N ALA A 443 25.40 -5.73 8.32
CA ALA A 443 25.96 -5.35 7.03
C ALA A 443 27.41 -4.88 7.29
N LYS A 444 28.37 -5.82 7.27
CA LYS A 444 29.79 -5.47 7.17
C LYS A 444 29.97 -4.69 5.87
N ARG A 445 30.41 -3.44 6.03
CA ARG A 445 30.68 -2.44 5.00
C ARG A 445 31.66 -3.01 3.97
N MET A 446 31.20 -3.26 2.75
CA MET A 446 32.03 -3.47 1.58
C MET A 446 31.58 -2.51 0.48
N VAL A 447 31.63 -1.21 0.80
CA VAL A 447 31.69 -0.16 -0.21
C VAL A 447 32.82 0.74 0.29
N ARG A 448 34.03 0.50 -0.20
CA ARG A 448 35.07 1.53 -0.15
C ARG A 448 34.54 2.65 -1.03
N THR A 449 34.16 3.77 -0.43
CA THR A 449 34.04 5.03 -1.17
C THR A 449 35.42 5.28 -1.75
N THR A 450 35.58 5.00 -3.04
CA THR A 450 36.73 5.47 -3.79
C THR A 450 36.72 6.98 -3.62
N ILE A 451 37.71 7.51 -2.89
CA ILE A 451 38.03 8.94 -2.97
C ILE A 451 38.29 9.18 -4.45
N ILE A 452 37.35 9.79 -5.15
CA ILE A 452 37.54 10.21 -6.53
C ILE A 452 38.53 11.39 -6.43
N PRO A 453 39.78 11.24 -6.90
CA PRO A 453 40.75 12.31 -6.84
C PRO A 453 40.20 13.55 -7.56
N GLY A 454 40.19 14.72 -6.91
CA GLY A 454 39.75 16.00 -7.51
C GLY A 454 38.54 16.69 -6.87
N ARG A 455 37.81 16.08 -5.92
CA ARG A 455 36.69 16.73 -5.21
C ARG A 455 37.19 17.71 -4.13
N LYS A 456 36.60 18.91 -4.04
CA LYS A 456 37.10 20.05 -3.23
C LYS A 456 36.84 19.94 -1.71
N LYS A 457 35.69 19.39 -1.31
CA LYS A 457 35.27 19.26 0.10
C LYS A 457 34.45 17.99 0.28
N ARG A 458 34.43 17.43 1.50
CA ARG A 458 33.59 16.30 1.91
C ARG A 458 32.46 16.79 2.80
N VAL A 459 31.22 16.57 2.38
CA VAL A 459 30.03 17.19 2.95
C VAL A 459 29.03 16.13 3.39
N LEU A 460 28.55 16.23 4.62
CA LEU A 460 27.42 15.44 5.10
C LEU A 460 26.12 16.21 4.88
N CYS A 461 25.31 15.78 3.92
CA CYS A 461 23.99 16.35 3.65
C CYS A 461 22.94 15.68 4.55
N VAL A 462 22.39 16.41 5.52
CA VAL A 462 21.31 15.94 6.40
C VAL A 462 19.99 16.48 5.91
N VAL A 463 19.10 15.60 5.45
CA VAL A 463 17.92 15.99 4.65
C VAL A 463 16.62 15.79 5.41
N GLY A 464 15.72 16.78 5.34
CA GLY A 464 14.39 16.71 5.93
C GLY A 464 13.41 15.84 5.14
N TRP A 465 13.60 15.80 3.82
CA TRP A 465 12.82 15.00 2.89
C TRP A 465 13.74 14.30 1.89
N TRP A 466 13.37 13.09 1.47
CA TRP A 466 14.10 12.32 0.47
C TRP A 466 13.12 11.46 -0.32
N PRO A 467 13.23 11.39 -1.66
CA PRO A 467 12.33 10.57 -2.45
C PRO A 467 12.48 9.08 -2.09
N THR A 468 11.36 8.38 -1.91
CA THR A 468 11.35 6.94 -1.58
C THR A 468 10.29 6.18 -2.36
N GLY A 469 10.73 5.27 -3.25
CA GLY A 469 9.81 4.49 -4.08
C GLY A 469 8.97 5.39 -5.00
N ALA A 470 7.64 5.35 -4.81
CA ALA A 470 6.69 6.19 -5.56
C ALA A 470 6.44 7.58 -4.93
N ASP A 471 7.00 7.84 -3.75
CA ASP A 471 6.93 9.16 -3.13
C ASP A 471 8.05 10.06 -3.68
N VAL A 472 7.67 11.02 -4.51
CA VAL A 472 8.59 12.00 -5.12
C VAL A 472 8.82 13.24 -4.24
N THR A 473 8.36 13.23 -2.98
CA THR A 473 8.65 14.30 -2.04
C THR A 473 10.17 14.41 -1.82
N GLY A 474 10.73 15.61 -2.02
CA GLY A 474 12.16 15.86 -1.87
C GLY A 474 13.01 15.61 -3.11
N VAL A 475 12.42 15.38 -4.29
CA VAL A 475 13.19 15.30 -5.56
C VAL A 475 14.06 16.53 -5.79
N PHE A 476 13.56 17.73 -5.48
CA PHE A 476 14.33 18.98 -5.58
C PHE A 476 15.55 19.01 -4.63
N ILE A 477 15.47 18.38 -3.44
CA ILE A 477 16.63 18.25 -2.54
C ILE A 477 17.68 17.35 -3.19
N LYS A 478 17.24 16.25 -3.81
CA LYS A 478 18.14 15.33 -4.51
C LYS A 478 18.85 16.03 -5.66
N GLU A 479 18.16 16.82 -6.48
CA GLU A 479 18.76 17.61 -7.56
C GLU A 479 19.78 18.62 -7.05
N HIS A 480 19.46 19.30 -5.94
CA HIS A 480 20.37 20.23 -5.30
C HIS A 480 21.64 19.53 -4.77
N ILE A 481 21.51 18.33 -4.21
CA ILE A 481 22.64 17.51 -3.77
C ILE A 481 23.44 16.96 -4.95
N GLN A 482 22.79 16.58 -6.05
CA GLN A 482 23.47 16.14 -7.27
C GLN A 482 24.30 17.28 -7.88
N ALA A 483 23.79 18.52 -7.84
CA ALA A 483 24.56 19.69 -8.24
C ALA A 483 25.82 19.84 -7.38
N ILE A 484 25.68 19.80 -6.04
CA ILE A 484 26.82 19.85 -5.10
C ILE A 484 27.82 18.70 -5.37
N ALA A 485 27.30 17.52 -5.66
CA ALA A 485 28.06 16.32 -5.97
C ALA A 485 28.68 16.34 -7.38
N ARG A 486 28.79 17.50 -8.04
CA ARG A 486 29.71 17.70 -9.18
C ARG A 486 31.12 18.05 -8.70
N GLU A 487 31.21 18.92 -7.71
CA GLU A 487 32.47 19.52 -7.23
C GLU A 487 32.94 18.95 -5.87
N HIS A 488 32.02 18.41 -5.08
CA HIS A 488 32.27 18.00 -3.69
C HIS A 488 31.94 16.52 -3.46
N ALA A 489 32.65 15.85 -2.55
CA ALA A 489 32.28 14.50 -2.11
C ALA A 489 31.09 14.63 -1.14
N VAL A 490 29.99 13.93 -1.41
CA VAL A 490 28.76 14.08 -0.62
C VAL A 490 28.26 12.72 -0.11
N GLU A 491 27.91 12.69 1.17
CA GLU A 491 27.13 11.62 1.78
C GLU A 491 25.78 12.17 2.26
N VAL A 492 24.71 11.42 2.05
CA VAL A 492 23.35 11.84 2.41
C VAL A 492 22.87 11.06 3.62
N LEU A 493 22.35 11.74 4.64
CA LEU A 493 21.70 11.14 5.79
C LEU A 493 20.23 11.58 5.88
N TYR A 494 19.34 10.64 5.63
CA TYR A 494 17.89 10.81 5.80
C TYR A 494 17.43 10.01 7.03
N VAL A 495 16.92 10.72 8.05
CA VAL A 495 16.36 10.09 9.25
C VAL A 495 14.85 10.25 9.25
N LYS A 496 14.15 9.14 9.44
CA LYS A 496 12.69 9.09 9.52
C LYS A 496 12.25 8.55 10.88
N VAL A 497 11.41 9.29 11.58
CA VAL A 497 10.77 8.82 12.81
C VAL A 497 9.42 8.20 12.48
N VAL A 498 9.21 6.96 12.91
CA VAL A 498 7.94 6.24 12.75
C VAL A 498 7.37 5.94 14.13
N LYS A 499 6.33 6.69 14.53
CA LYS A 499 5.59 6.45 15.77
C LYS A 499 4.71 5.20 15.59
N GLY A 500 4.81 4.22 16.49
CA GLY A 500 4.08 2.95 16.38
C GLY A 500 3.89 2.23 17.72
N ARG A 501 3.12 1.14 17.74
CA ARG A 501 3.00 0.25 18.92
C ARG A 501 4.19 -0.73 18.98
N VAL A 502 5.38 -0.22 19.29
CA VAL A 502 6.60 -1.01 19.62
C VAL A 502 6.85 -0.96 21.13
N ALA A 503 7.35 -2.05 21.73
CA ALA A 503 7.63 -2.10 23.17
C ALA A 503 8.82 -1.20 23.57
N TRP A 504 9.84 -1.13 22.71
CA TRP A 504 11.04 -0.33 22.88
C TRP A 504 11.43 0.38 21.58
N PRO A 505 12.08 1.56 21.66
CA PRO A 505 12.64 2.21 20.49
C PRO A 505 13.61 1.30 19.74
N SER A 506 13.55 1.33 18.41
CA SER A 506 14.53 0.62 17.56
C SER A 506 14.90 1.47 16.36
N THR A 507 16.15 1.39 15.94
CA THR A 507 16.64 2.11 14.76
C THR A 507 17.13 1.12 13.73
N THR A 508 16.68 1.27 12.49
CA THR A 508 17.19 0.49 11.35
C THR A 508 17.90 1.41 10.37
N LEU A 509 19.11 1.07 9.96
CA LEU A 509 19.88 1.81 8.97
C LEU A 509 20.02 0.98 7.69
N THR A 510 19.69 1.56 6.55
CA THR A 510 20.06 1.05 5.22
C THR A 510 21.00 2.03 4.55
N THR A 511 21.88 1.54 3.68
CA THR A 511 22.85 2.36 2.97
C THR A 511 22.95 1.85 1.55
N ASP A 512 22.65 2.72 0.59
CA ASP A 512 22.51 2.37 -0.81
C ASP A 512 23.15 3.47 -1.67
N MET A 513 23.67 3.11 -2.85
CA MET A 513 24.11 4.07 -3.87
C MET A 513 22.94 4.42 -4.78
N GLU A 514 22.61 5.70 -4.90
CA GLU A 514 21.48 6.19 -5.71
C GLU A 514 21.89 7.36 -6.57
N ASP A 515 21.81 7.20 -7.90
CA ASP A 515 22.20 8.21 -8.89
C ASP A 515 23.56 8.86 -8.56
N GLY A 516 24.52 8.02 -8.16
CA GLY A 516 25.88 8.44 -7.81
C GLY A 516 26.06 8.96 -6.38
N LEU A 517 25.01 9.01 -5.55
CA LEU A 517 25.06 9.47 -4.17
C LEU A 517 25.06 8.32 -3.17
N LEU A 518 25.91 8.38 -2.14
CA LEU A 518 25.85 7.45 -1.02
C LEU A 518 24.76 7.90 -0.04
N VAL A 519 23.68 7.14 0.07
CA VAL A 519 22.49 7.52 0.85
C VAL A 519 22.30 6.59 2.05
N HIS A 520 22.39 7.16 3.24
CA HIS A 520 22.10 6.53 4.52
C HIS A 520 20.66 6.83 4.94
N ARG A 521 19.84 5.79 5.08
CA ARG A 521 18.46 5.92 5.57
C ARG A 521 18.30 5.29 6.93
N ALA A 522 18.09 6.12 7.94
CA ALA A 522 17.78 5.65 9.28
C ALA A 522 16.28 5.74 9.55
N THR A 523 15.64 4.66 9.97
CA THR A 523 14.27 4.66 10.47
C THR A 523 14.27 4.41 11.97
N ILE A 524 13.93 5.43 12.75
CA ILE A 524 13.76 5.37 14.20
C ILE A 524 12.30 5.06 14.50
N LEU A 525 12.03 3.87 15.02
CA LEU A 525 10.71 3.48 15.48
C LEU A 525 10.58 3.73 16.97
N THR A 526 9.53 4.43 17.37
CA THR A 526 9.33 4.85 18.77
C THR A 526 7.88 4.58 19.21
N PRO A 527 7.63 4.21 20.48
CA PRO A 527 6.28 4.03 21.00
C PRO A 527 5.42 5.30 20.90
N LEU A 528 4.12 5.13 20.62
CA LEU A 528 3.15 6.23 20.44
C LEU A 528 2.96 7.16 21.67
N ARG A 529 3.35 6.75 22.88
CA ARG A 529 2.88 7.32 24.15
C ARG A 529 3.91 8.06 25.00
N ARG A 530 5.06 8.47 24.48
CA ARG A 530 6.05 9.23 25.27
C ARG A 530 6.35 10.59 24.64
N PHE A 531 5.97 11.66 25.32
CA PHE A 531 6.34 13.04 24.99
C PHE A 531 7.88 13.15 24.87
N GLU A 532 8.37 13.85 23.84
CA GLU A 532 9.79 14.10 23.52
C GLU A 532 10.70 12.88 23.24
N LEU A 533 10.22 11.64 23.39
CA LEU A 533 11.08 10.46 23.21
C LEU A 533 11.65 10.38 21.78
N ALA A 534 10.85 10.75 20.78
CA ALA A 534 11.28 10.80 19.38
C ALA A 534 12.50 11.71 19.18
N GLU A 535 12.43 12.93 19.72
CA GLU A 535 13.47 13.96 19.62
C GLU A 535 14.76 13.49 20.31
N ARG A 536 14.64 12.93 21.52
CA ARG A 536 15.78 12.37 22.26
C ARG A 536 16.46 11.23 21.49
N LEU A 537 15.68 10.37 20.84
CA LEU A 537 16.21 9.26 20.04
C LEU A 537 16.91 9.75 18.78
N VAL A 538 16.34 10.73 18.06
CA VAL A 538 16.98 11.36 16.90
C VAL A 538 18.30 12.00 17.31
N ARG A 539 18.29 12.82 18.38
CA ARG A 539 19.49 13.47 18.91
C ARG A 539 20.55 12.45 19.33
N SER A 540 20.15 11.38 20.02
CA SER A 540 21.06 10.30 20.43
C SER A 540 21.64 9.56 19.22
N TYR A 541 20.83 9.33 18.19
CA TYR A 541 21.27 8.71 16.96
C TYR A 541 22.33 9.54 16.24
N TYR A 542 22.10 10.84 16.03
CA TYR A 542 23.12 11.73 15.43
C TYR A 542 24.40 11.76 16.24
N LYS A 543 24.32 11.91 17.56
CA LYS A 543 25.48 11.94 18.46
C LYS A 543 26.29 10.64 18.45
N ARG A 544 25.68 9.52 18.09
CA ARG A 544 26.38 8.23 17.98
C ARG A 544 27.00 8.03 16.61
N VAL A 545 26.25 8.34 15.55
CA VAL A 545 26.58 7.92 14.19
C VAL A 545 27.48 8.92 13.48
N ILE A 546 27.19 10.22 13.56
CA ILE A 546 27.96 11.24 12.84
C ILE A 546 29.40 11.33 13.35
N PRO A 547 29.68 11.34 14.67
CA PRO A 547 31.07 11.33 15.17
C PRO A 547 31.85 10.07 14.78
N ALA A 548 31.18 8.92 14.73
CA ALA A 548 31.81 7.67 14.31
C ALA A 548 32.23 7.73 12.84
N TRP A 549 31.34 8.22 11.96
CA TRP A 549 31.65 8.41 10.54
C TRP A 549 32.73 9.47 10.33
N HIS A 550 32.63 10.60 11.03
CA HIS A 550 33.61 11.69 10.96
C HIS A 550 35.01 11.25 11.43
N LYS A 551 35.10 10.35 12.42
CA LYS A 551 36.38 9.81 12.88
C LYS A 551 37.03 8.88 11.85
N GLU A 552 36.24 8.11 11.11
CA GLU A 552 36.73 7.19 10.09
C GLU A 552 37.13 7.93 8.81
N ASP A 553 36.32 8.89 8.40
CA ASP A 553 36.52 9.74 7.24
C ASP A 553 35.95 11.13 7.60
N PRO A 554 36.80 12.16 7.79
CA PRO A 554 36.34 13.48 8.22
C PRO A 554 35.47 14.20 7.20
N PHE A 555 34.52 14.99 7.71
CA PHE A 555 33.67 15.90 6.92
C PHE A 555 34.17 17.32 7.15
N ASP A 556 34.19 18.15 6.11
CA ASP A 556 34.53 19.57 6.23
C ASP A 556 33.37 20.40 6.80
N LEU A 557 32.12 20.00 6.50
CA LEU A 557 30.92 20.70 6.93
C LEU A 557 29.68 19.79 6.88
N ILE A 558 28.62 20.22 7.57
CA ILE A 558 27.28 19.61 7.50
C ILE A 558 26.35 20.55 6.72
N HIS A 559 25.70 20.04 5.68
CA HIS A 559 24.69 20.79 4.94
C HIS A 559 23.30 20.25 5.27
N VAL A 560 22.48 21.06 5.96
CA VAL A 560 21.07 20.72 6.21
C VAL A 560 20.21 21.15 5.03
N HIS A 561 19.49 20.22 4.41
CA HIS A 561 18.43 20.55 3.46
C HIS A 561 17.09 20.49 4.17
N VAL A 562 16.52 21.68 4.39
CA VAL A 562 15.26 21.92 5.11
C VAL A 562 15.34 21.65 6.62
N ARG A 563 14.98 22.67 7.40
CA ARG A 563 14.76 22.52 8.84
C ARG A 563 13.43 21.80 9.09
N THR A 564 13.50 20.71 9.83
CA THR A 564 12.36 19.92 10.31
C THR A 564 12.57 19.56 11.79
N GLU A 565 11.55 19.01 12.44
CA GLU A 565 11.66 18.43 13.79
C GLU A 565 12.77 17.36 13.91
N VAL A 566 13.20 16.76 12.79
CA VAL A 566 14.24 15.73 12.77
C VAL A 566 15.61 16.33 12.48
N THR A 567 15.72 17.18 11.46
CA THR A 567 17.02 17.73 11.03
C THR A 567 17.56 18.77 11.99
N GLU A 568 16.69 19.47 12.74
CA GLU A 568 17.12 20.51 13.68
C GLU A 568 18.08 20.01 14.77
N HIS A 569 17.98 18.73 15.13
CA HIS A 569 18.78 18.12 16.20
C HIS A 569 20.25 17.87 15.82
N VAL A 570 20.62 18.02 14.54
CA VAL A 570 22.00 17.80 14.08
C VAL A 570 22.98 18.80 14.70
N LEU A 571 22.54 20.02 15.04
CA LEU A 571 23.38 21.08 15.58
C LEU A 571 24.09 20.68 16.87
N ALA A 572 23.44 19.88 17.72
CA ALA A 572 24.04 19.39 18.95
C ALA A 572 25.27 18.51 18.69
N THR A 573 25.32 17.84 17.54
CA THR A 573 26.44 17.00 17.11
C THR A 573 27.48 17.83 16.34
N ALA A 574 27.03 18.75 15.48
CA ALA A 574 27.91 19.69 14.79
C ALA A 574 28.77 20.50 15.77
N LYS A 575 28.16 20.98 16.87
CA LYS A 575 28.86 21.69 17.95
C LYS A 575 29.95 20.83 18.61
N THR A 576 29.67 19.55 18.85
CA THR A 576 30.65 18.63 19.48
C THR A 576 31.82 18.32 18.57
N LEU A 577 31.61 18.32 17.25
CA LEU A 577 32.63 18.08 16.24
C LEU A 577 33.29 19.36 15.72
N ASP A 578 32.88 20.53 16.23
CA ASP A 578 33.24 21.86 15.73
C ASP A 578 33.09 22.03 14.21
N LEU A 579 32.03 21.43 13.64
CA LEU A 579 31.75 21.53 12.21
C LEU A 579 30.89 22.75 11.89
N PRO A 580 31.22 23.51 10.83
CA PRO A 580 30.32 24.51 10.29
C PRO A 580 29.10 23.85 9.67
N VAL A 581 27.95 24.49 9.83
CA VAL A 581 26.65 24.07 9.30
C VAL A 581 26.16 25.13 8.33
N VAL A 582 25.73 24.67 7.16
CA VAL A 582 25.00 25.50 6.19
C VAL A 582 23.62 24.90 5.95
N VAL A 583 22.64 25.73 5.60
CA VAL A 583 21.24 25.30 5.48
C VAL A 583 20.66 25.76 4.16
N THR A 584 20.27 24.89 3.23
CA THR A 584 19.38 25.29 2.12
C THR A 584 17.93 25.10 2.56
N GLU A 585 17.13 26.18 2.49
CA GLU A 585 15.75 26.18 2.95
C GLU A 585 14.74 26.35 1.81
N HIS A 586 13.84 25.39 1.69
CA HIS A 586 12.84 25.28 0.62
C HIS A 586 11.40 25.43 1.13
N ASN A 587 11.17 25.33 2.44
CA ASN A 587 9.86 25.02 3.02
C ASN A 587 8.88 26.19 3.02
N SER A 588 7.75 26.07 2.31
CA SER A 588 6.66 27.06 2.33
C SER A 588 5.91 27.17 3.68
N PHE A 589 6.27 26.35 4.68
CA PHE A 589 5.76 26.47 6.04
C PHE A 589 5.96 27.87 6.64
N TYR A 590 7.03 28.57 6.25
CA TYR A 590 7.31 29.94 6.70
C TYR A 590 6.30 30.96 6.17
N HIS A 591 5.74 30.74 4.98
CA HIS A 591 4.76 31.64 4.37
C HIS A 591 3.33 31.39 4.88
N LEU A 592 2.93 30.12 4.97
CA LEU A 592 1.54 29.74 5.22
C LEU A 592 1.36 28.92 6.49
N GLY A 593 2.20 27.91 6.69
CA GLY A 593 1.96 26.89 7.70
C GLY A 593 2.01 27.42 9.13
N ILE A 594 2.96 28.32 9.41
CA ILE A 594 3.11 28.87 10.76
C ILE A 594 1.95 29.79 11.16
N ARG A 595 1.44 30.60 10.22
CA ARG A 595 0.34 31.56 10.42
C ARG A 595 -1.03 30.88 10.58
N GLN A 596 -1.12 29.59 10.29
CA GLN A 596 -2.32 28.77 10.47
C GLN A 596 -2.35 28.04 11.83
N LEU A 597 -1.27 28.15 12.64
CA LEU A 597 -1.24 27.55 13.97
C LEU A 597 -2.05 28.37 14.98
N PRO A 598 -2.55 27.76 16.07
CA PRO A 598 -3.11 28.51 17.19
C PRO A 598 -2.11 29.56 17.71
N PRO A 599 -2.53 30.78 18.10
CA PRO A 599 -1.62 31.90 18.39
C PRO A 599 -0.49 31.56 19.38
N ALA A 600 -0.78 30.80 20.43
CA ALA A 600 0.22 30.38 21.41
C ALA A 600 1.27 29.42 20.80
N MET A 601 0.84 28.48 19.95
CA MET A 601 1.74 27.56 19.25
C MET A 601 2.54 28.26 18.16
N GLU A 602 1.93 29.20 17.44
CA GLU A 602 2.61 30.06 16.48
C GLU A 602 3.77 30.80 17.16
N GLN A 603 3.50 31.51 18.25
CA GLN A 603 4.51 32.26 18.98
C GLN A 603 5.64 31.36 19.49
N GLN A 604 5.30 30.19 20.05
CA GLN A 604 6.29 29.21 20.50
C GLN A 604 7.19 28.72 19.35
N GLN A 605 6.60 28.39 18.20
CA GLN A 605 7.36 27.93 17.02
C GLN A 605 8.24 29.04 16.45
N ARG A 606 7.76 30.29 16.39
CA ARG A 606 8.56 31.44 15.95
C ARG A 606 9.81 31.62 16.81
N ILE A 607 9.67 31.55 18.14
CA ILE A 607 10.80 31.63 19.07
C ILE A 607 11.78 30.47 18.85
N ALA A 608 11.29 29.23 18.74
CA ALA A 608 12.14 28.06 18.53
C ALA A 608 12.92 28.12 17.21
N ILE A 609 12.27 28.53 16.12
CA ILE A 609 12.89 28.72 14.80
C ILE A 609 13.98 29.80 14.87
N ARG A 610 13.65 30.96 15.45
CA ARG A 610 14.59 32.08 15.63
C ARG A 610 15.83 31.64 16.40
N GLN A 611 15.65 30.94 17.51
CA GLN A 611 16.76 30.43 18.32
C GLN A 611 17.63 29.44 17.54
N TRP A 612 17.01 28.58 16.73
CA TRP A 612 17.73 27.59 15.94
C TRP A 612 18.66 28.25 14.91
N PHE A 613 18.16 29.21 14.13
CA PHE A 613 18.97 29.91 13.12
C PHE A 613 20.09 30.79 13.71
N LYS A 614 19.90 31.29 14.94
CA LYS A 614 20.94 32.05 15.66
C LYS A 614 22.09 31.18 16.20
N HIS A 615 22.00 29.85 16.10
CA HIS A 615 23.05 28.95 16.60
C HIS A 615 24.42 29.24 15.93
N PRO A 616 25.53 29.27 16.69
CA PRO A 616 26.85 29.70 16.19
C PRO A 616 27.44 28.77 15.11
N ASN A 617 27.15 27.46 15.15
CA ASN A 617 27.57 26.55 14.10
C ASN A 617 26.84 26.78 12.76
N ILE A 618 25.66 27.39 12.74
CA ILE A 618 25.04 27.78 11.46
C ILE A 618 25.75 29.02 10.94
N ARG A 619 26.60 28.81 9.92
CA ARG A 619 27.42 29.86 9.30
C ARG A 619 26.73 30.53 8.12
N MET A 620 25.86 29.80 7.41
CA MET A 620 25.10 30.33 6.27
C MET A 620 23.72 29.65 6.16
N VAL A 621 22.71 30.44 5.80
CA VAL A 621 21.34 30.03 5.50
C VAL A 621 21.04 30.47 4.07
N MET A 622 20.68 29.51 3.24
CA MET A 622 20.45 29.64 1.82
C MET A 622 18.98 29.45 1.50
N PRO A 623 18.13 30.47 1.73
CA PRO A 623 16.76 30.43 1.26
C PRO A 623 16.73 30.43 -0.27
N VAL A 624 15.76 29.74 -0.85
CA VAL A 624 15.70 29.60 -2.31
C VAL A 624 15.26 30.86 -3.05
N SER A 625 14.63 31.81 -2.36
CA SER A 625 14.11 33.05 -2.95
C SER A 625 14.43 34.24 -2.04
N LYS A 626 14.46 35.45 -2.59
CA LYS A 626 14.54 36.70 -1.82
C LYS A 626 13.32 36.90 -0.92
N ASP A 627 12.14 36.44 -1.32
CA ASP A 627 10.91 36.48 -0.54
C ASP A 627 11.05 35.65 0.74
N LEU A 628 11.44 34.39 0.63
CA LEU A 628 11.79 33.57 1.79
C LEU A 628 12.93 34.18 2.62
N ALA A 629 13.95 34.77 2.01
CA ALA A 629 15.01 35.45 2.76
C ALA A 629 14.46 36.59 3.61
N ARG A 630 13.57 37.41 3.04
CA ARG A 630 12.85 38.48 3.75
C ARG A 630 12.01 37.91 4.88
N VAL A 631 11.23 36.85 4.64
CA VAL A 631 10.45 36.18 5.69
C VAL A 631 11.34 35.66 6.82
N LEU A 632 12.46 35.01 6.51
CA LEU A 632 13.41 34.53 7.53
C LEU A 632 14.03 35.69 8.32
N HIS A 633 14.33 36.81 7.68
CA HIS A 633 14.84 37.99 8.36
C HIS A 633 13.77 38.66 9.24
N ASP A 634 12.64 39.03 8.65
CA ASP A 634 11.61 39.85 9.31
C ASP A 634 10.82 39.07 10.36
N ASP A 635 10.39 37.84 10.04
CA ASP A 635 9.51 37.06 10.91
C ASP A 635 10.27 36.21 11.95
N PHE A 636 11.54 35.87 11.67
CA PHE A 636 12.36 34.96 12.47
C PHE A 636 13.72 35.52 12.90
N GLU A 637 14.04 36.75 12.53
CA GLU A 637 15.28 37.44 12.89
C GLU A 637 16.56 36.65 12.58
N VAL A 638 16.58 35.99 11.42
CA VAL A 638 17.84 35.44 10.90
C VAL A 638 18.74 36.62 10.50
N PRO A 639 19.98 36.71 11.02
CA PRO A 639 20.87 37.83 10.71
C PRO A 639 21.17 37.92 9.21
N GLN A 640 21.20 39.14 8.68
CA GLN A 640 21.36 39.38 7.24
C GLN A 640 22.69 38.84 6.72
N GLU A 641 23.75 38.92 7.52
CA GLU A 641 25.08 38.40 7.22
C GLU A 641 25.13 36.86 7.10
N LYS A 642 24.11 36.16 7.60
CA LYS A 642 23.95 34.71 7.46
C LYS A 642 23.04 34.31 6.30
N LEU A 643 22.45 35.25 5.55
CA LEU A 643 21.52 34.95 4.47
C LEU A 643 22.18 35.09 3.10
N SER A 644 22.08 34.06 2.26
CA SER A 644 22.54 34.09 0.87
C SER A 644 21.58 33.32 -0.04
N VAL A 645 20.91 34.00 -0.97
CA VAL A 645 19.86 33.37 -1.79
C VAL A 645 20.47 32.41 -2.83
N ILE A 646 20.09 31.13 -2.76
CA ILE A 646 20.48 30.09 -3.74
C ILE A 646 19.22 29.41 -4.27
N HIS A 647 18.88 29.68 -5.54
CA HIS A 647 17.65 29.15 -6.16
C HIS A 647 17.64 27.62 -6.29
N ASN A 648 16.44 27.08 -6.51
CA ASN A 648 16.26 25.68 -6.89
C ASN A 648 16.98 25.36 -8.20
N VAL A 649 17.35 24.08 -8.36
CA VAL A 649 18.09 23.56 -9.50
C VAL A 649 17.15 23.06 -10.58
N ALA A 650 17.40 23.40 -11.85
CA ALA A 650 16.90 22.67 -13.00
C ALA A 650 17.87 21.53 -13.36
N ALA A 651 17.35 20.31 -13.52
CA ALA A 651 18.13 19.19 -14.05
C ALA A 651 18.60 19.45 -15.49
N ASP A 652 19.70 18.82 -15.91
CA ASP A 652 20.28 19.04 -17.27
C ASP A 652 19.34 18.65 -18.42
N ALA A 653 18.29 17.88 -18.14
CA ALA A 653 17.25 17.53 -19.11
C ALA A 653 16.49 18.78 -19.62
N PHE A 654 16.35 19.80 -18.77
CA PHE A 654 15.65 21.04 -19.10
C PHE A 654 16.58 22.00 -19.81
N LYS A 655 16.49 22.02 -21.14
CA LYS A 655 17.28 22.86 -22.04
C LYS A 655 16.45 23.25 -23.25
N PRO A 656 16.76 24.36 -23.94
CA PRO A 656 16.00 24.76 -25.11
C PRO A 656 16.18 23.75 -26.25
N THR A 657 15.14 23.62 -27.08
CA THR A 657 15.16 22.87 -28.34
C THR A 657 14.44 23.68 -29.42
N THR A 658 14.29 23.13 -30.62
CA THR A 658 13.52 23.76 -31.69
C THR A 658 12.12 24.13 -31.19
N PRO A 659 11.64 25.36 -31.41
CA PRO A 659 10.30 25.76 -31.05
C PRO A 659 9.23 24.82 -31.64
N PRO A 660 8.09 24.61 -30.95
CA PRO A 660 6.97 23.87 -31.52
C PRO A 660 6.41 24.60 -32.74
N ALA A 661 5.68 23.87 -33.60
CA ALA A 661 4.91 24.49 -34.68
C ALA A 661 3.78 25.36 -34.10
N ASP A 662 3.48 26.49 -34.77
CA ASP A 662 2.52 27.51 -34.31
C ASP A 662 1.13 26.97 -33.97
N GLU A 663 0.69 25.90 -34.64
CA GLU A 663 -0.58 25.24 -34.38
C GLU A 663 -0.45 23.72 -34.20
N PRO A 664 -1.25 23.10 -33.31
CA PRO A 664 -2.16 23.77 -32.35
C PRO A 664 -1.38 24.50 -31.24
N PHE A 665 -1.99 25.52 -30.64
CA PHE A 665 -1.37 26.23 -29.52
C PHE A 665 -1.36 25.32 -28.27
N ARG A 666 -0.18 25.04 -27.73
CA ARG A 666 0.02 24.05 -26.66
C ARG A 666 0.29 24.73 -25.34
N MET A 667 -0.59 24.48 -24.37
CA MET A 667 -0.44 24.92 -22.99
C MET A 667 -0.13 23.72 -22.10
N MET A 668 0.77 23.89 -21.14
CA MET A 668 1.11 22.85 -20.17
C MET A 668 0.92 23.35 -18.74
N LEU A 669 0.37 22.48 -17.91
CA LEU A 669 0.34 22.64 -16.46
C LEU A 669 1.03 21.44 -15.82
N ALA A 670 1.74 21.68 -14.73
CA ALA A 670 2.30 20.57 -13.96
C ALA A 670 2.40 20.87 -12.48
N ALA A 671 1.86 19.98 -11.66
CA ALA A 671 1.97 20.05 -10.22
C ALA A 671 1.63 18.72 -9.53
N VAL A 672 1.89 18.65 -8.22
CA VAL A 672 1.11 17.77 -7.36
C VAL A 672 -0.22 18.48 -7.06
N TRP A 673 -1.32 17.99 -7.62
CA TRP A 673 -2.63 18.63 -7.60
C TRP A 673 -3.34 18.49 -6.25
N ARG A 674 -3.12 19.50 -5.41
CA ARG A 674 -3.71 19.73 -4.09
C ARG A 674 -3.51 21.21 -3.70
N PRO A 675 -4.23 21.76 -2.72
CA PRO A 675 -3.91 23.07 -2.16
C PRO A 675 -2.42 23.19 -1.78
N PRO A 676 -1.74 24.30 -2.12
CA PRO A 676 -2.29 25.58 -2.60
C PRO A 676 -2.42 25.73 -4.13
N LYS A 677 -2.28 24.64 -4.92
CA LYS A 677 -2.49 24.70 -6.38
C LYS A 677 -3.97 24.94 -6.70
N ASP A 678 -4.22 25.92 -7.54
CA ASP A 678 -5.56 26.42 -7.83
C ASP A 678 -6.00 25.97 -9.22
N HIS A 679 -6.45 24.73 -9.35
CA HIS A 679 -6.96 24.24 -10.62
C HIS A 679 -8.30 24.90 -11.00
N ASP A 680 -9.03 25.48 -10.03
CA ASP A 680 -10.33 26.10 -10.26
C ASP A 680 -10.22 27.41 -11.05
N VAL A 681 -9.28 28.29 -10.67
CA VAL A 681 -9.04 29.54 -11.41
C VAL A 681 -8.68 29.29 -12.87
N PHE A 682 -7.88 28.24 -13.14
CA PHE A 682 -7.50 27.89 -14.50
C PHE A 682 -8.68 27.34 -15.32
N ILE A 683 -9.48 26.42 -14.77
CA ILE A 683 -10.67 25.91 -15.47
C ILE A 683 -11.63 27.06 -15.82
N LYS A 684 -11.88 27.95 -14.85
CA LYS A 684 -12.72 29.14 -15.08
C LYS A 684 -12.12 30.07 -16.13
N ALA A 685 -10.82 30.28 -16.14
CA ALA A 685 -10.15 31.11 -17.15
C ALA A 685 -10.28 30.52 -18.56
N ILE A 686 -10.10 29.20 -18.73
CA ILE A 686 -10.29 28.55 -20.03
C ILE A 686 -11.75 28.65 -20.49
N ALA A 687 -12.72 28.55 -19.58
CA ALA A 687 -14.14 28.70 -19.90
C ALA A 687 -14.53 30.13 -20.35
N LEU A 688 -13.71 31.14 -20.04
CA LEU A 688 -13.89 32.53 -20.47
C LEU A 688 -13.30 32.81 -21.87
N LEU A 689 -12.50 31.88 -22.42
CA LEU A 689 -11.92 32.07 -23.76
C LEU A 689 -12.99 32.00 -24.85
N PRO A 690 -12.90 32.82 -25.91
CA PRO A 690 -13.73 32.67 -27.09
C PRO A 690 -13.62 31.26 -27.68
N THR A 691 -14.74 30.63 -28.05
CA THR A 691 -14.78 29.22 -28.48
C THR A 691 -13.83 28.91 -29.64
N GLU A 692 -13.63 29.84 -30.57
CA GLU A 692 -12.68 29.68 -31.69
C GLU A 692 -11.22 29.59 -31.22
N LEU A 693 -10.83 30.38 -30.21
CA LEU A 693 -9.50 30.32 -29.62
C LEU A 693 -9.35 29.04 -28.78
N ALA A 694 -10.35 28.72 -27.96
CA ALA A 694 -10.34 27.55 -27.09
C ALA A 694 -10.17 26.23 -27.88
N ARG A 695 -10.76 26.12 -29.08
CA ARG A 695 -10.65 24.94 -29.97
C ARG A 695 -9.29 24.79 -30.64
N ARG A 696 -8.49 25.86 -30.75
CA ARG A 696 -7.12 25.82 -31.30
C ARG A 696 -6.09 25.35 -30.26
N CYS A 697 -6.52 25.16 -29.01
CA CYS A 697 -5.64 24.81 -27.91
C CYS A 697 -5.60 23.32 -27.60
N VAL A 698 -4.41 22.84 -27.27
CA VAL A 698 -4.19 21.56 -26.57
C VAL A 698 -3.63 21.86 -25.19
N ILE A 699 -4.26 21.33 -24.15
CA ILE A 699 -3.84 21.50 -22.76
C ILE A 699 -3.28 20.19 -22.23
N GLU A 700 -1.99 20.15 -21.93
CA GLU A 700 -1.31 19.02 -21.27
C GLU A 700 -1.34 19.22 -19.74
N TRP A 701 -2.20 18.47 -19.06
CA TRP A 701 -2.41 18.56 -17.61
C TRP A 701 -1.62 17.48 -16.85
N VAL A 702 -0.35 17.77 -16.61
CA VAL A 702 0.65 16.84 -16.07
C VAL A 702 0.60 16.78 -14.54
N GLY A 703 0.90 15.62 -13.99
CA GLY A 703 1.07 15.40 -12.55
C GLY A 703 0.03 14.45 -11.95
N TYR A 704 -0.12 14.52 -10.64
CA TYR A 704 -1.00 13.65 -9.88
C TYR A 704 -1.40 14.33 -8.57
N GLY A 705 -2.40 13.82 -7.86
CA GLY A 705 -2.78 14.38 -6.56
C GLY A 705 -4.19 13.97 -6.16
N PRO A 706 -4.60 14.28 -4.92
CA PRO A 706 -5.97 14.02 -4.45
C PRO A 706 -7.04 14.66 -5.35
N ASP A 707 -6.73 15.82 -5.97
CA ASP A 707 -7.68 16.56 -6.78
C ASP A 707 -7.65 16.14 -8.27
N TYR A 708 -6.74 15.25 -8.68
CA TYR A 708 -6.54 14.92 -10.10
C TYR A 708 -7.79 14.35 -10.79
N ALA A 709 -8.51 13.46 -10.11
CA ALA A 709 -9.75 12.90 -10.64
C ALA A 709 -10.90 13.92 -10.69
N LEU A 710 -10.95 14.84 -9.73
CA LEU A 710 -11.91 15.95 -9.70
C LEU A 710 -11.66 16.89 -10.89
N ILE A 711 -10.40 17.26 -11.13
CA ILE A 711 -9.99 18.09 -12.26
C ILE A 711 -10.44 17.46 -13.57
N MET A 712 -10.16 16.17 -13.77
CA MET A 712 -10.53 15.46 -14.99
C MET A 712 -12.05 15.45 -15.24
N ASP A 713 -12.85 15.18 -14.21
CA ASP A 713 -14.33 15.23 -14.28
C ASP A 713 -14.84 16.65 -14.60
N ARG A 714 -14.24 17.69 -14.01
CA ARG A 714 -14.59 19.08 -14.29
C ARG A 714 -14.22 19.50 -15.70
N CYS A 715 -13.01 19.19 -16.18
CA CYS A 715 -12.62 19.49 -17.56
C CYS A 715 -13.55 18.81 -18.57
N GLN A 716 -13.98 17.58 -18.33
CA GLN A 716 -14.95 16.89 -19.21
C GLN A 716 -16.32 17.58 -19.25
N LYS A 717 -16.76 18.18 -18.14
CA LYS A 717 -18.07 18.85 -18.05
C LYS A 717 -18.04 20.30 -18.51
N GLU A 718 -17.04 21.05 -18.08
CA GLU A 718 -16.94 22.51 -18.23
C GLU A 718 -16.15 22.89 -19.50
N LEU A 719 -15.21 22.06 -19.94
CA LEU A 719 -14.27 22.35 -21.04
C LEU A 719 -14.38 21.34 -22.21
N ALA A 720 -15.57 20.77 -22.44
CA ALA A 720 -15.79 19.73 -23.45
C ALA A 720 -15.42 20.11 -24.90
N HIS A 721 -15.19 21.39 -25.17
CA HIS A 721 -14.83 21.94 -26.48
C HIS A 721 -13.31 22.19 -26.63
N VAL A 722 -12.50 21.81 -25.63
CA VAL A 722 -11.04 21.98 -25.59
C VAL A 722 -10.38 20.60 -25.51
N ASP A 723 -9.28 20.38 -26.24
CA ASP A 723 -8.48 19.15 -26.14
C ASP A 723 -7.64 19.21 -24.85
N VAL A 724 -8.15 18.60 -23.77
CA VAL A 724 -7.44 18.50 -22.48
C VAL A 724 -6.95 17.07 -22.28
N ARG A 725 -5.64 16.93 -22.12
CA ARG A 725 -4.95 15.64 -21.97
C ARG A 725 -4.43 15.49 -20.56
N PHE A 726 -4.55 14.27 -20.03
CA PHE A 726 -4.18 13.92 -18.67
C PHE A 726 -3.09 12.84 -18.67
N PRO A 727 -1.83 13.21 -19.01
CA PRO A 727 -0.73 12.25 -19.10
C PRO A 727 -0.32 11.65 -17.74
N GLY A 728 -0.84 12.16 -16.62
CA GLY A 728 -0.48 11.70 -15.28
C GLY A 728 0.93 12.12 -14.86
N TYR A 729 1.55 11.33 -13.99
CA TYR A 729 2.93 11.55 -13.57
C TYR A 729 3.91 11.29 -14.72
N GLN A 730 4.84 12.22 -14.91
CA GLN A 730 5.92 12.12 -15.90
C GLN A 730 7.28 12.19 -15.23
N ASP A 731 8.26 11.49 -15.79
CA ASP A 731 9.66 11.62 -15.37
C ASP A 731 10.27 12.92 -15.90
N LYS A 732 11.53 13.20 -15.53
CA LYS A 732 12.18 14.47 -15.86
C LYS A 732 12.47 14.63 -17.35
N GLN A 733 12.77 13.53 -18.06
CA GLN A 733 12.99 13.59 -19.51
C GLN A 733 11.69 13.92 -20.24
N GLU A 734 10.61 13.23 -19.90
CA GLU A 734 9.32 13.46 -20.54
C GLU A 734 8.71 14.81 -20.15
N MET A 735 8.89 15.24 -18.89
CA MET A 735 8.53 16.57 -18.44
C MET A 735 9.23 17.67 -19.24
N ALA A 736 10.55 17.54 -19.46
CA ALA A 736 11.30 18.47 -20.29
C ALA A 736 10.82 18.46 -21.75
N HIS A 737 10.53 17.28 -22.30
CA HIS A 737 10.00 17.14 -23.65
C HIS A 737 8.65 17.86 -23.81
N LEU A 738 7.72 17.66 -22.88
CA LEU A 738 6.42 18.33 -22.89
C LEU A 738 6.55 19.86 -22.78
N MET A 739 7.45 20.36 -21.93
CA MET A 739 7.74 21.79 -21.83
C MET A 739 8.29 22.33 -23.15
N GLN A 740 9.28 21.66 -23.73
CA GLN A 740 9.87 22.00 -25.02
C GLN A 740 8.84 22.06 -26.16
N GLN A 741 7.86 21.16 -26.14
CA GLN A 741 6.77 21.11 -27.11
C GLN A 741 5.59 22.05 -26.77
N SER A 742 5.66 22.79 -25.67
CA SER A 742 4.61 23.73 -25.26
C SER A 742 4.95 25.16 -25.68
N HIS A 743 3.92 25.90 -26.07
CA HIS A 743 4.01 27.33 -26.34
C HIS A 743 4.00 28.14 -25.05
N LEU A 744 3.28 27.64 -24.05
CA LEU A 744 3.11 28.33 -22.77
C LEU A 744 3.00 27.34 -21.61
N PHE A 745 3.71 27.62 -20.52
CA PHE A 745 3.51 26.94 -19.25
C PHE A 745 2.66 27.79 -18.31
N VAL A 746 1.69 27.17 -17.64
CA VAL A 746 0.76 27.86 -16.74
C VAL A 746 0.80 27.23 -15.36
N LEU A 747 1.06 28.03 -14.32
CA LEU A 747 1.05 27.58 -12.93
C LEU A 747 0.03 28.36 -12.10
N PRO A 748 -1.20 27.84 -11.96
CA PRO A 748 -2.19 28.46 -11.09
C PRO A 748 -1.98 28.01 -9.63
N THR A 749 -1.77 28.98 -8.73
CA THR A 749 -1.40 28.70 -7.33
C THR A 749 -1.73 29.90 -6.43
N HIS A 750 -2.28 29.68 -5.24
CA HIS A 750 -2.48 30.76 -4.26
C HIS A 750 -1.20 31.11 -3.49
N ALA A 751 -0.23 30.20 -3.48
CA ALA A 751 1.06 30.38 -2.85
C ALA A 751 2.07 29.41 -3.44
N ASP A 752 3.31 29.84 -3.61
CA ASP A 752 4.46 28.97 -3.86
C ASP A 752 5.74 29.73 -3.52
N ASN A 753 6.70 29.07 -2.88
CA ASN A 753 7.94 29.73 -2.50
C ASN A 753 8.78 30.02 -3.76
N LEU A 754 9.22 28.98 -4.45
CA LEU A 754 9.98 29.10 -5.70
C LEU A 754 9.75 27.84 -6.55
N PRO A 755 8.68 27.80 -7.37
CA PRO A 755 8.25 26.57 -8.03
C PRO A 755 9.29 26.03 -9.01
N CYS A 756 9.80 24.82 -8.77
CA CYS A 756 10.78 24.17 -9.65
C CYS A 756 10.26 24.05 -11.09
N VAL A 757 8.98 23.73 -11.28
CA VAL A 757 8.38 23.58 -12.61
C VAL A 757 8.39 24.87 -13.45
N VAL A 758 8.36 26.05 -12.81
CA VAL A 758 8.51 27.34 -13.52
C VAL A 758 9.95 27.52 -13.96
N ILE A 759 10.91 27.23 -13.08
CA ILE A 759 12.34 27.26 -13.40
C ILE A 759 12.67 26.30 -14.56
N GLU A 760 12.14 25.08 -14.50
CA GLU A 760 12.28 24.05 -15.54
C GLU A 760 11.72 24.52 -16.89
N SER A 761 10.55 25.16 -16.89
CA SER A 761 9.95 25.76 -18.09
C SER A 761 10.85 26.84 -18.68
N LEU A 762 11.36 27.76 -17.86
CA LEU A 762 12.25 28.83 -18.29
C LEU A 762 13.58 28.29 -18.82
N CYS A 763 14.15 27.24 -18.22
CA CYS A 763 15.34 26.57 -18.75
C CYS A 763 15.09 25.90 -20.11
N CYS A 764 13.85 25.49 -20.41
CA CYS A 764 13.45 25.03 -21.74
C CYS A 764 13.14 26.16 -22.74
N GLY A 765 13.22 27.42 -22.30
CA GLY A 765 12.83 28.59 -23.10
C GLY A 765 11.32 28.77 -23.22
N THR A 766 10.51 28.05 -22.46
CA THR A 766 9.05 28.12 -22.56
C THR A 766 8.52 29.23 -21.65
N PRO A 767 7.83 30.25 -22.19
CA PRO A 767 7.32 31.37 -21.41
C PRO A 767 6.23 30.92 -20.42
N VAL A 768 6.05 31.70 -19.35
CA VAL A 768 5.22 31.31 -18.22
C VAL A 768 4.11 32.32 -17.92
N VAL A 769 2.88 31.84 -17.69
CA VAL A 769 1.84 32.61 -17.01
C VAL A 769 1.65 32.04 -15.60
N SER A 770 1.76 32.88 -14.58
CA SER A 770 1.61 32.45 -13.18
C SER A 770 1.04 33.57 -12.30
N MET A 771 0.80 33.26 -11.04
CA MET A 771 0.19 34.16 -10.07
C MET A 771 1.23 35.05 -9.38
N ASN A 772 0.90 36.31 -9.11
CA ASN A 772 1.73 37.25 -8.35
C ASN A 772 1.67 36.94 -6.84
N VAL A 773 2.33 35.86 -6.43
CA VAL A 773 2.33 35.36 -5.03
C VAL A 773 3.72 34.94 -4.58
N ASN A 774 4.08 35.27 -3.34
CA ASN A 774 5.31 34.85 -2.66
C ASN A 774 6.57 35.06 -3.55
N GLY A 775 7.39 34.03 -3.79
CA GLY A 775 8.62 34.17 -4.58
C GLY A 775 8.45 33.92 -6.09
N VAL A 776 7.22 33.67 -6.57
CA VAL A 776 6.94 33.55 -8.02
C VAL A 776 7.35 34.79 -8.82
N PRO A 777 7.13 36.04 -8.36
CA PRO A 777 7.54 37.25 -9.08
C PRO A 777 9.05 37.42 -9.26
N GLU A 778 9.88 36.61 -8.59
CA GLU A 778 11.33 36.62 -8.80
C GLU A 778 11.75 35.84 -10.05
N LEU A 779 10.87 34.96 -10.55
CA LEU A 779 11.13 34.12 -11.72
C LEU A 779 10.61 34.75 -13.02
N ILE A 780 9.55 35.55 -12.93
CA ILE A 780 8.78 36.00 -14.08
C ILE A 780 8.85 37.53 -14.20
N ASP A 781 9.21 38.01 -15.40
CA ASP A 781 9.18 39.41 -15.79
C ASP A 781 8.60 39.54 -17.21
N ALA A 782 8.53 40.78 -17.72
CA ALA A 782 7.92 41.07 -19.02
C ALA A 782 8.62 40.41 -20.22
N THR A 783 9.86 39.91 -20.05
CA THR A 783 10.64 39.27 -21.11
C THR A 783 10.42 37.76 -21.20
N ASN A 784 9.87 37.13 -20.14
CA ASN A 784 9.75 35.67 -20.07
C ASN A 784 8.35 35.16 -19.68
N GLY A 785 7.41 36.05 -19.37
CA GLY A 785 6.06 35.65 -19.00
C GLY A 785 5.14 36.79 -18.57
N ILE A 786 4.02 36.40 -17.95
CA ILE A 786 3.01 37.32 -17.42
C ILE A 786 2.63 36.89 -16.00
N LEU A 787 2.57 37.86 -15.09
CA LEU A 787 2.06 37.68 -13.73
C LEU A 787 0.65 38.25 -13.62
N VAL A 788 -0.26 37.46 -13.07
CA VAL A 788 -1.66 37.87 -12.83
C VAL A 788 -2.00 37.81 -11.33
N PRO A 789 -3.01 38.55 -10.84
CA PRO A 789 -3.50 38.38 -9.48
C PRO A 789 -3.96 36.93 -9.19
N ALA A 790 -3.71 36.43 -7.98
CA ALA A 790 -4.22 35.13 -7.58
C ALA A 790 -5.75 35.14 -7.43
N SER A 791 -6.39 33.99 -7.67
CA SER A 791 -7.84 33.81 -7.58
C SER A 791 -8.66 34.68 -8.55
N ASP A 792 -8.06 35.16 -9.65
CA ASP A 792 -8.72 35.98 -10.66
C ASP A 792 -8.76 35.26 -12.03
N PRO A 793 -9.88 34.56 -12.34
CA PRO A 793 -10.02 33.87 -13.61
C PRO A 793 -10.02 34.79 -14.83
N GLN A 794 -10.49 36.04 -14.68
CA GLN A 794 -10.58 36.98 -15.80
C GLN A 794 -9.19 37.48 -16.18
N ALA A 795 -8.39 37.90 -15.20
CA ALA A 795 -7.01 38.33 -15.44
C ALA A 795 -6.17 37.19 -16.04
N LEU A 796 -6.38 35.95 -15.59
CA LEU A 796 -5.74 34.78 -16.20
C LEU A 796 -6.20 34.57 -17.65
N ALA A 797 -7.51 34.63 -17.93
CA ALA A 797 -8.03 34.49 -19.29
C ALA A 797 -7.47 35.56 -20.24
N ASP A 798 -7.37 36.81 -19.80
CA ASP A 798 -6.83 37.92 -20.57
C ASP A 798 -5.34 37.69 -20.92
N ALA A 799 -4.54 37.25 -19.94
CA ALA A 799 -3.14 36.89 -20.16
C ALA A 799 -2.97 35.70 -21.13
N LEU A 800 -3.83 34.68 -21.02
CA LEU A 800 -3.83 33.55 -21.96
C LEU A 800 -4.17 34.01 -23.39
N MET A 801 -5.19 34.85 -23.56
CA MET A 801 -5.55 35.42 -24.87
C MET A 801 -4.43 36.26 -25.48
N GLU A 802 -3.73 37.05 -24.64
CA GLU A 802 -2.60 37.85 -25.07
C GLU A 802 -1.45 36.98 -25.62
N CYS A 803 -1.11 35.90 -24.90
CA CYS A 803 -0.10 34.92 -25.34
C CYS A 803 -0.51 34.20 -26.63
N MET A 804 -1.79 33.82 -26.76
CA MET A 804 -2.27 33.11 -27.94
C MET A 804 -2.33 33.99 -29.21
N ARG A 805 -2.51 35.31 -29.07
CA ARG A 805 -2.57 36.24 -30.20
C ARG A 805 -1.20 36.74 -30.65
N SER A 806 -0.22 36.72 -29.75
CA SER A 806 1.09 37.34 -29.96
C SER A 806 2.17 36.28 -30.17
N GLY A 807 1.98 35.38 -31.15
CA GLY A 807 2.76 34.14 -31.34
C GLY A 807 4.29 34.23 -31.19
N ASP A 808 4.88 35.40 -31.45
CA ASP A 808 6.33 35.66 -31.36
C ASP A 808 6.76 36.63 -30.24
N ARG A 809 5.90 36.90 -29.24
CA ARG A 809 6.22 37.88 -28.18
C ARG A 809 7.47 37.52 -27.38
N PHE A 810 7.68 36.24 -27.12
CA PHE A 810 8.69 35.74 -26.20
C PHE A 810 9.82 35.05 -26.96
N ASP A 811 11.03 35.62 -26.86
CA ASP A 811 12.22 34.98 -27.41
C ASP A 811 12.64 33.81 -26.51
N ARG A 812 12.29 32.59 -26.95
CA ARG A 812 12.57 31.34 -26.24
C ARG A 812 14.07 31.11 -25.99
N HIS A 813 14.92 31.54 -26.93
CA HIS A 813 16.37 31.40 -26.78
C HIS A 813 16.88 32.35 -25.70
N ALA A 814 16.45 33.62 -25.73
CA ALA A 814 16.81 34.60 -24.72
C ALA A 814 16.31 34.20 -23.32
N ILE A 815 15.10 33.61 -23.22
CA ILE A 815 14.56 33.09 -21.94
C ILE A 815 15.49 32.01 -21.36
N ALA A 816 15.84 31.01 -22.17
CA ALA A 816 16.69 29.91 -21.73
C ALA A 816 18.11 30.38 -21.38
N GLU A 817 18.68 31.28 -22.18
CA GLU A 817 20.01 31.88 -21.95
C GLU A 817 20.04 32.68 -20.64
N ALA A 818 19.00 33.45 -20.34
CA ALA A 818 18.87 34.20 -19.08
C ALA A 818 18.64 33.28 -17.86
N ALA A 819 18.01 32.12 -18.06
CA ALA A 819 17.71 31.14 -17.01
C ALA A 819 18.92 30.27 -16.62
N ALA A 820 19.73 29.86 -17.60
CA ALA A 820 20.86 28.94 -17.40
C ALA A 820 21.87 29.36 -16.29
N PRO A 821 22.39 30.60 -16.23
CA PRO A 821 23.33 31.02 -15.17
C PRO A 821 22.67 31.19 -13.79
N LYS A 822 21.33 31.19 -13.73
CA LYS A 822 20.59 31.31 -12.48
C LYS A 822 20.29 29.96 -11.86
N PHE A 823 19.91 28.98 -12.68
CA PHE A 823 19.24 27.76 -12.21
C PHE A 823 19.89 26.44 -12.64
N SER A 824 20.84 26.44 -13.58
CA SER A 824 21.50 25.20 -13.98
C SER A 824 22.26 24.57 -12.80
N ALA A 825 22.35 23.24 -12.81
CA ALA A 825 23.09 22.51 -11.78
C ALA A 825 24.57 22.95 -11.69
N ALA A 826 25.20 23.37 -12.80
CA ALA A 826 26.55 23.92 -12.78
C ALA A 826 26.61 25.26 -12.03
N ALA A 827 25.73 26.21 -12.37
CA ALA A 827 25.69 27.52 -11.74
C ALA A 827 25.34 27.46 -10.25
N ILE A 828 24.42 26.58 -9.86
CA ILE A 828 24.07 26.38 -8.45
C ILE A 828 25.23 25.71 -7.69
N SER A 829 25.89 24.71 -8.29
CA SER A 829 27.09 24.10 -7.70
C SER A 829 28.17 25.15 -7.44
N GLU A 830 28.48 26.01 -8.41
CA GLU A 830 29.51 27.04 -8.28
C GLU A 830 29.21 28.02 -7.13
N LYS A 831 27.97 28.51 -7.04
CA LYS A 831 27.54 29.41 -5.95
C LYS A 831 27.70 28.75 -4.57
N ILE A 832 27.29 27.48 -4.46
CA ILE A 832 27.41 26.73 -3.20
C ILE A 832 28.88 26.44 -2.87
N THR A 833 29.71 26.14 -3.87
CA THR A 833 31.17 25.98 -3.67
C THR A 833 31.79 27.24 -3.09
N GLY A 834 31.39 28.42 -3.57
CA GLY A 834 31.82 29.70 -2.99
C GLY A 834 31.45 29.85 -1.51
N ILE A 835 30.21 29.49 -1.15
CA ILE A 835 29.75 29.48 0.25
C ILE A 835 30.52 28.48 1.10
N TYR A 836 30.75 27.26 0.60
CA TYR A 836 31.53 26.24 1.30
C TYR A 836 32.96 26.70 1.58
N ALA A 837 33.59 27.37 0.61
CA ALA A 837 34.90 27.97 0.81
C ALA A 837 34.85 29.00 1.95
N GLN A 838 33.91 29.95 1.89
CA GLN A 838 33.74 31.00 2.90
C GLN A 838 33.55 30.47 4.32
N VAL A 839 32.73 29.43 4.51
CA VAL A 839 32.38 28.91 5.85
C VAL A 839 33.40 27.93 6.43
N THR A 840 34.32 27.40 5.63
CA THR A 840 35.34 26.43 6.07
C THR A 840 36.74 27.02 6.26
N THR A 841 36.98 28.28 5.88
CA THR A 841 38.26 29.01 6.09
C THR A 841 38.33 29.77 7.42
N VAL A 842 37.96 29.13 8.54
CA VAL A 842 38.05 29.77 9.89
C VAL A 842 39.00 29.00 10.79
#